data_AF-M5UN82-F1
#
_entry.id   AF-M5UN82-F1
#
_cell.length_a   1.000
_cell.length_b   1.000
_cell.length_c   1.000
_cell.angle_alpha   90.00
_cell.angle_beta   90.00
_cell.angle_gamma   90.00
#
_symmetry.space_group_name_H-M   'P 1'
#
loop_
_entity.id
_entity.type
_entity.pdbx_description
1 polymer ?
#
loop_
_entity_poly.entity_id
_entity_poly.type
_entity_poly.pdbx_seq_one_letter_code
_entity_poly.pdbx_strand_id
1 'polypeptide(L)'
;MGRIQSSIGLITGTDIVGTVDQLMAISAQPRDRLLSKASELEGQQQQVSSLTATVIGVQIAGDALGSSSLFRSKKATSSNTEALSVTTNDNATAGDYTVRTLQTAATHNIQSAQRYDAQDEALGLTGSLTIQPSGFVDDKVLLSTLNDGLGVQAGKIRLTDRSGASAEVDLTNARTIDDVLEAINDSGVDIQATTSDGKIRLIDKTGKTDSNLRVEQLGSAETAADLGLWGIDEASSTVDGKTIDLPEGTTSLQGASLSQLGGGSGLGTLTDFDIELADGSTANIDVSSANSLGEVIDAINGSGLELIARINDAGNGIRLRDVSGGGGSFTVSSSDDTAANLGIDGANDDSIINGSDLNLQSVTLETELADLNQGRGVGTGSFTITDSNGDTSAINIEVDEIETVGDLIDKINELNIDVTASLNEAGDGIQIVDNAGGTGSLSVSDTGSSEVAANLGIAGTTESSSLVGSEATTIEITADDTLDSIVEKINESGRYADASVIANDDGTYSLQIRANKGGEAGRIGINTTDLDLNLRTASQGQDAVISIASDGGTTRFLNSSDGVFEDSISGLDLTVKEVSSTPIQVSVDDDPSTAVTAINRFVEQYNKLVDQIEEFTFYNPDSQEVGLLFGSTETLRIQNGYGRLLTSSLSGAGEIKSLAQIGVRLDDTGKLTVDESKLTDALNTNADAVDEFFNRTNDEDENVGMVGQLSDLADRYAGTESGMLINKSQTLSTQLERNAASVESMNARLESQREQLLNQYYAMEEAIAKIQSNASYASDITYLGL
;
A
#
# COMPACT_ATOMS: atom_id res chain seq x y z
N MET A 1 -33.68 7.21 79.20
CA MET A 1 -32.80 7.99 80.11
C MET A 1 -31.37 7.71 79.69
N GLY A 2 -30.68 8.69 79.11
CA GLY A 2 -29.27 8.53 78.73
C GLY A 2 -28.40 8.43 79.97
N ARG A 3 -27.66 7.31 80.12
CA ARG A 3 -26.64 7.18 81.16
C ARG A 3 -25.46 8.06 80.74
N ILE A 4 -25.04 8.98 81.60
CA ILE A 4 -23.87 9.83 81.37
C ILE A 4 -22.64 8.90 81.34
N GLN A 5 -22.04 8.71 80.16
CA GLN A 5 -20.75 8.05 80.01
C GLN A 5 -19.66 9.05 80.44
N SER A 6 -19.19 8.96 81.68
CA SER A 6 -18.06 9.76 82.17
C SER A 6 -16.76 9.01 81.89
N SER A 7 -15.78 9.65 81.26
CA SER A 7 -14.46 9.07 80.96
C SER A 7 -13.65 8.76 82.24
N ILE A 8 -13.98 9.46 83.32
CA ILE A 8 -13.38 9.30 84.65
C ILE A 8 -14.49 8.79 85.60
N GLY A 9 -14.19 7.81 86.43
CA GLY A 9 -15.09 7.31 87.47
C GLY A 9 -15.55 8.46 88.37
N LEU A 10 -16.85 8.74 88.39
CA LEU A 10 -17.43 9.90 89.09
C LEU A 10 -17.22 9.83 90.61
N ILE A 11 -16.93 8.64 91.14
CA ILE A 11 -16.79 8.37 92.57
C ILE A 11 -15.36 8.04 92.96
N THR A 12 -14.66 7.25 92.13
CA THR A 12 -13.28 6.82 92.43
C THR A 12 -12.21 7.75 91.86
N GLY A 13 -12.55 8.62 90.90
CA GLY A 13 -11.58 9.43 90.16
C GLY A 13 -10.69 8.62 89.22
N THR A 14 -10.99 7.35 88.96
CA THR A 14 -10.17 6.47 88.12
C THR A 14 -10.40 6.72 86.63
N ASP A 15 -9.32 6.68 85.82
CA ASP A 15 -9.40 6.76 84.36
C ASP A 15 -9.82 5.40 83.78
N ILE A 16 -11.14 5.23 83.66
CA ILE A 16 -11.76 3.99 83.20
C ILE A 16 -11.42 3.77 81.72
N VAL A 17 -11.52 4.81 80.90
CA VAL A 17 -11.30 4.71 79.46
C VAL A 17 -9.82 4.42 79.17
N GLY A 18 -8.89 5.12 79.82
CA GLY A 18 -7.45 4.88 79.64
C GLY A 18 -7.01 3.49 80.11
N THR A 19 -7.60 2.96 81.18
CA THR A 19 -7.32 1.58 81.64
C THR A 19 -7.88 0.54 80.67
N VAL A 20 -9.11 0.73 80.18
CA VAL A 20 -9.70 -0.14 79.15
C VAL A 20 -8.87 -0.08 77.86
N ASP A 21 -8.41 1.10 77.43
CA ASP A 21 -7.56 1.25 76.25
C ASP A 21 -6.25 0.47 76.38
N GLN A 22 -5.59 0.50 77.54
CA GLN A 22 -4.38 -0.28 77.80
C GLN A 22 -4.64 -1.80 77.75
N LEU A 23 -5.75 -2.27 78.33
CA LEU A 23 -6.13 -3.68 78.27
C LEU A 23 -6.49 -4.10 76.84
N MET A 24 -7.20 -3.24 76.10
CA MET A 24 -7.53 -3.46 74.69
C MET A 24 -6.29 -3.49 73.80
N ALA A 25 -5.28 -2.66 74.08
CA ALA A 25 -4.01 -2.67 73.36
C ALA A 25 -3.24 -3.99 73.55
N ILE A 26 -3.27 -4.59 74.74
CA ILE A 26 -2.69 -5.92 74.98
C ILE A 26 -3.50 -7.01 74.25
N SER A 27 -4.83 -6.98 74.38
CA SER A 27 -5.72 -7.93 73.70
C SER A 27 -5.65 -7.85 72.17
N ALA A 28 -5.28 -6.69 71.62
CA ALA A 28 -5.13 -6.45 70.19
C ALA A 28 -3.82 -7.01 69.58
N GLN A 29 -2.80 -7.35 70.37
CA GLN A 29 -1.51 -7.81 69.87
C GLN A 29 -1.58 -8.98 68.86
N PRO A 30 -2.43 -10.02 69.03
CA PRO A 30 -2.56 -11.09 68.05
C PRO A 30 -3.08 -10.61 66.69
N ARG A 31 -4.02 -9.64 66.70
CA ARG A 31 -4.53 -9.00 65.47
C ARG A 31 -3.43 -8.20 64.81
N ASP A 32 -2.68 -7.40 65.56
CA ASP A 32 -1.64 -6.53 65.01
C ASP A 32 -0.49 -7.35 64.40
N ARG A 33 -0.18 -8.51 64.98
CA ARG A 33 0.73 -9.50 64.38
C ARG A 33 0.19 -10.06 63.06
N LEU A 34 -1.10 -10.40 63.00
CA LEU A 34 -1.73 -10.86 61.76
C LEU A 34 -1.77 -9.77 60.68
N LEU A 35 -2.02 -8.52 61.05
CA LEU A 35 -1.97 -7.38 60.13
C LEU A 35 -0.55 -7.18 59.57
N SER A 36 0.47 -7.27 60.44
CA SER A 36 1.87 -7.19 60.02
C SER A 36 2.21 -8.33 59.06
N LYS A 37 1.73 -9.56 59.34
CA LYS A 37 1.94 -10.70 58.44
C LYS A 37 1.18 -10.56 57.12
N ALA A 38 -0.03 -10.00 57.14
CA ALA A 38 -0.80 -9.73 55.94
C ALA A 38 -0.06 -8.73 55.03
N SER A 39 0.50 -7.65 55.60
CA SER A 39 1.31 -6.69 54.84
C SER A 39 2.55 -7.33 54.20
N GLU A 40 3.22 -8.25 54.91
CA GLU A 40 4.35 -9.00 54.35
C GLU A 40 3.92 -9.91 53.19
N LEU A 41 2.79 -10.63 53.33
CA LEU A 41 2.23 -11.48 52.28
C LEU A 41 1.79 -10.67 51.05
N GLU A 42 1.25 -9.47 51.26
CA GLU A 42 0.88 -8.54 50.18
C GLU A 42 2.11 -8.05 49.42
N GLY A 43 3.19 -7.67 50.14
CA GLY A 43 4.47 -7.34 49.51
C GLY A 43 5.06 -8.51 48.72
N GLN A 44 4.99 -9.74 49.25
CA GLN A 44 5.39 -10.96 48.52
C GLN A 44 4.55 -11.18 47.27
N GLN A 45 3.23 -10.95 47.32
CA GLN A 45 2.35 -11.10 46.17
C GLN A 45 2.69 -10.09 45.07
N GLN A 46 3.00 -8.84 45.43
CA GLN A 46 3.44 -7.82 44.48
C GLN A 46 4.77 -8.20 43.82
N GLN A 47 5.74 -8.67 44.59
CA GLN A 47 7.03 -9.11 44.06
C GLN A 47 6.91 -10.36 43.17
N VAL A 48 6.07 -11.34 43.55
CA VAL A 48 5.77 -12.51 42.69
C VAL A 48 5.12 -12.08 41.38
N SER A 49 4.18 -11.14 41.42
CA SER A 49 3.53 -10.61 40.21
C SER A 49 4.53 -9.89 39.31
N SER A 50 5.44 -9.11 39.91
CA SER A 50 6.50 -8.43 39.18
C SER A 50 7.50 -9.43 38.57
N LEU A 51 7.83 -10.51 39.27
CA LEU A 51 8.67 -11.59 38.75
C LEU A 51 8.00 -12.33 37.58
N THR A 52 6.68 -12.58 37.66
CA THR A 52 5.89 -13.14 36.55
C THR A 52 6.01 -12.25 35.31
N ALA A 53 5.86 -10.93 35.48
CA ALA A 53 5.97 -9.98 34.36
C ALA A 53 7.35 -10.02 33.70
N THR A 54 8.43 -10.13 34.49
CA THR A 54 9.79 -10.18 33.93
C THR A 54 10.11 -11.52 33.30
N VAL A 55 9.58 -12.64 33.81
CA VAL A 55 9.65 -13.95 33.13
C VAL A 55 8.94 -13.88 31.77
N ILE A 56 7.77 -13.27 31.69
CA ILE A 56 7.05 -13.03 30.42
C ILE A 56 7.86 -12.09 29.52
N GLY A 57 8.54 -11.07 30.08
CA GLY A 57 9.42 -10.18 29.33
C GLY A 57 10.59 -10.91 28.65
N VAL A 58 11.17 -11.91 29.32
CA VAL A 58 12.18 -12.82 28.75
C VAL A 58 11.58 -13.68 27.65
N GLN A 59 10.38 -14.25 27.86
CA GLN A 59 9.66 -15.04 26.86
C GLN A 59 9.42 -14.24 25.58
N ILE A 60 8.80 -13.05 25.68
CA ILE A 60 8.52 -12.18 24.53
C ILE A 60 9.79 -11.83 23.76
N ALA A 61 10.88 -11.50 24.47
CA ALA A 61 12.14 -11.17 23.81
C ALA A 61 12.81 -12.38 23.16
N GLY A 62 12.59 -13.58 23.69
CA GLY A 62 13.04 -14.83 23.10
C GLY A 62 12.18 -15.28 21.91
N ASP A 63 10.86 -15.15 21.99
CA ASP A 63 9.93 -15.46 20.90
C ASP A 63 10.17 -14.57 19.68
N ALA A 64 10.65 -13.33 19.88
CA ALA A 64 11.08 -12.45 18.80
C ALA A 64 12.27 -13.02 18.00
N LEU A 65 13.11 -13.87 18.61
CA LEU A 65 14.16 -14.61 17.91
C LEU A 65 13.58 -15.80 17.10
N GLY A 66 12.28 -16.06 17.22
CA GLY A 66 11.50 -17.06 16.49
C GLY A 66 11.40 -16.84 14.98
N SER A 67 11.74 -15.64 14.51
CA SER A 67 11.57 -15.23 13.11
C SER A 67 12.82 -15.53 12.28
N SER A 68 12.72 -16.44 11.31
CA SER A 68 13.86 -16.78 10.43
C SER A 68 14.31 -15.61 9.54
N SER A 69 13.41 -14.69 9.15
CA SER A 69 13.78 -13.50 8.36
C SER A 69 14.68 -12.53 9.14
N LEU A 70 14.64 -12.57 10.48
CA LEU A 70 15.56 -11.83 11.34
C LEU A 70 17.03 -12.18 11.05
N PHE A 71 17.32 -13.47 10.82
CA PHE A 71 18.68 -13.96 10.60
C PHE A 71 19.11 -13.86 9.14
N ARG A 72 18.15 -13.83 8.21
CA ARG A 72 18.39 -13.75 6.76
C ARG A 72 18.26 -12.35 6.19
N SER A 73 18.17 -11.35 7.05
CA SER A 73 18.02 -9.95 6.65
C SER A 73 19.17 -9.52 5.74
N LYS A 74 18.81 -8.82 4.66
CA LYS A 74 19.74 -8.23 3.72
C LYS A 74 19.69 -6.71 3.83
N LYS A 75 20.76 -6.07 3.37
CA LYS A 75 20.82 -4.63 3.19
C LYS A 75 21.33 -4.30 1.82
N ALA A 76 20.56 -3.51 1.08
CA ALA A 76 21.02 -2.90 -0.15
C ALA A 76 21.65 -1.52 0.12
N THR A 77 22.68 -1.20 -0.66
CA THR A 77 23.28 0.13 -0.72
C THR A 77 23.36 0.60 -2.17
N SER A 78 22.98 1.86 -2.42
CA SER A 78 23.04 2.48 -3.74
C SER A 78 24.23 3.45 -3.81
N SER A 79 24.97 3.43 -4.91
CA SER A 79 26.04 4.40 -5.17
C SER A 79 25.52 5.81 -5.47
N ASN A 80 24.21 5.97 -5.75
CA ASN A 80 23.55 7.26 -5.96
C ASN A 80 22.13 7.24 -5.36
N THR A 81 22.02 7.64 -4.09
CA THR A 81 20.74 7.67 -3.35
C THR A 81 19.82 8.84 -3.71
N GLU A 82 20.34 9.84 -4.42
CA GLU A 82 19.54 10.96 -4.95
C GLU A 82 18.71 10.50 -6.14
N ALA A 83 19.27 9.68 -7.03
CA ALA A 83 18.58 9.17 -8.21
C ALA A 83 17.78 7.88 -7.96
N LEU A 84 18.28 7.00 -7.07
CA LEU A 84 17.70 5.67 -6.85
C LEU A 84 17.72 5.27 -5.37
N SER A 85 16.54 5.01 -4.81
CA SER A 85 16.39 4.32 -3.53
C SER A 85 16.29 2.82 -3.75
N VAL A 86 16.88 2.03 -2.86
CA VAL A 86 16.83 0.57 -2.92
C VAL A 86 16.52 0.01 -1.55
N THR A 87 15.57 -0.90 -1.50
CA THR A 87 15.25 -1.74 -0.35
C THR A 87 15.24 -3.20 -0.75
N THR A 88 15.31 -4.08 0.24
CA THR A 88 15.34 -5.54 0.07
C THR A 88 14.14 -6.13 0.76
N ASN A 89 13.49 -7.09 0.11
CA ASN A 89 12.48 -7.94 0.73
C ASN A 89 13.10 -9.28 1.18
N ASP A 90 12.26 -10.19 1.68
CA ASP A 90 12.70 -11.48 2.24
C ASP A 90 13.35 -12.43 1.21
N ASN A 91 13.14 -12.19 -0.09
CA ASN A 91 13.71 -12.98 -1.20
C ASN A 91 15.03 -12.39 -1.74
N ALA A 92 15.54 -11.32 -1.11
CA ALA A 92 16.73 -10.62 -1.57
C ALA A 92 17.96 -11.52 -1.66
N THR A 93 18.58 -11.60 -2.84
CA THR A 93 19.84 -12.33 -3.01
C THR A 93 21.04 -11.40 -2.91
N ALA A 94 22.03 -11.79 -2.11
CA ALA A 94 23.29 -11.06 -2.00
C ALA A 94 24.03 -11.02 -3.34
N GLY A 95 24.60 -9.87 -3.67
CA GLY A 95 25.28 -9.64 -4.95
C GLY A 95 25.30 -8.18 -5.36
N ASP A 96 26.05 -7.92 -6.44
CA ASP A 96 26.15 -6.61 -7.06
C ASP A 96 25.22 -6.50 -8.28
N TYR A 97 24.54 -5.37 -8.38
CA TYR A 97 23.64 -5.02 -9.47
C TYR A 97 24.01 -3.67 -10.05
N THR A 98 23.83 -3.53 -11.35
CA THR A 98 24.03 -2.27 -12.09
C THR A 98 22.68 -1.78 -12.57
N VAL A 99 22.24 -0.62 -12.08
CA VAL A 99 20.95 0.00 -12.43
C VAL A 99 21.20 1.31 -13.18
N ARG A 100 20.41 1.59 -14.23
CA ARG A 100 20.35 2.90 -14.87
C ARG A 100 18.92 3.38 -14.84
N THR A 101 18.70 4.56 -14.30
CA THR A 101 17.41 5.25 -14.37
C THR A 101 17.37 6.04 -15.66
N LEU A 102 16.51 5.63 -16.59
CA LEU A 102 16.42 6.20 -17.93
C LEU A 102 15.32 7.26 -18.01
N GLN A 103 14.23 7.03 -17.29
CA GLN A 103 13.06 7.90 -17.24
C GLN A 103 12.42 7.85 -15.85
N THR A 104 11.88 8.98 -15.38
CA THR A 104 11.07 9.05 -14.16
C THR A 104 9.58 8.94 -14.49
N ALA A 105 8.80 8.37 -13.57
CA ALA A 105 7.35 8.38 -13.67
C ALA A 105 6.82 9.82 -13.51
N ALA A 106 5.78 10.15 -14.26
CA ALA A 106 5.04 11.40 -14.09
C ALA A 106 3.54 11.13 -14.13
N THR A 107 2.78 11.98 -13.43
CA THR A 107 1.31 11.97 -13.47
C THR A 107 0.82 12.94 -14.54
N HIS A 108 -0.23 12.57 -15.27
CA HIS A 108 -0.86 13.48 -16.23
C HIS A 108 -1.51 14.66 -15.49
N ASN A 109 -1.23 15.88 -15.95
CA ASN A 109 -1.65 17.10 -15.29
C ASN A 109 -2.03 18.15 -16.33
N ILE A 110 -3.24 18.69 -16.19
CA ILE A 110 -3.83 19.70 -17.07
C ILE A 110 -4.11 20.95 -16.23
N GLN A 111 -3.79 22.12 -16.76
CA GLN A 111 -4.01 23.40 -16.10
C GLN A 111 -4.74 24.37 -17.03
N SER A 112 -5.63 25.20 -16.48
CA SER A 112 -6.20 26.33 -17.22
C SER A 112 -5.12 27.36 -17.52
N ALA A 113 -4.92 27.68 -18.80
CA ALA A 113 -4.09 28.81 -19.19
C ALA A 113 -4.82 30.14 -18.95
N GLN A 114 -6.15 30.12 -18.91
CA GLN A 114 -6.95 31.23 -18.42
C GLN A 114 -6.75 31.40 -16.91
N ARG A 115 -6.61 32.66 -16.50
CA ARG A 115 -6.39 33.08 -15.12
C ARG A 115 -7.60 33.86 -14.65
N TYR A 116 -8.01 33.64 -13.40
CA TYR A 116 -9.20 34.21 -12.81
C TYR A 116 -8.82 35.08 -11.62
N ASP A 117 -9.52 36.20 -11.42
CA ASP A 117 -9.19 37.14 -10.33
C ASP A 117 -9.65 36.63 -8.96
N ALA A 118 -10.62 35.71 -8.92
CA ALA A 118 -11.15 35.08 -7.73
C ALA A 118 -11.54 33.62 -8.01
N GLN A 119 -11.53 32.77 -6.97
CA GLN A 119 -11.94 31.36 -7.05
C GLN A 119 -13.43 31.13 -6.74
N ASP A 120 -14.06 32.08 -6.02
CA ASP A 120 -15.43 32.03 -5.52
C ASP A 120 -16.40 32.95 -6.28
N GLU A 121 -15.97 33.52 -7.40
CA GLU A 121 -16.80 34.33 -8.28
C GLU A 121 -17.35 33.50 -9.44
N ALA A 122 -18.62 33.75 -9.79
CA ALA A 122 -19.30 33.07 -10.88
C ALA A 122 -18.59 33.35 -12.22
N LEU A 123 -18.26 32.29 -12.95
CA LEU A 123 -17.49 32.39 -14.19
C LEU A 123 -18.34 32.89 -15.38
N GLY A 124 -19.67 32.77 -15.29
CA GLY A 124 -20.58 33.15 -16.37
C GLY A 124 -20.48 32.24 -17.60
N LEU A 125 -19.88 31.05 -17.45
CA LEU A 125 -19.69 30.06 -18.51
C LEU A 125 -20.82 29.02 -18.45
N THR A 126 -21.23 28.50 -19.60
CA THR A 126 -22.23 27.43 -19.70
C THR A 126 -21.75 26.41 -20.70
N GLY A 127 -21.78 25.12 -20.37
CA GLY A 127 -21.35 24.05 -21.24
C GLY A 127 -21.00 22.81 -20.44
N SER A 128 -20.34 21.84 -21.06
CA SER A 128 -19.96 20.59 -20.41
C SER A 128 -18.46 20.32 -20.52
N LEU A 129 -17.95 19.64 -19.50
CA LEU A 129 -16.58 19.16 -19.37
C LEU A 129 -16.61 17.63 -19.29
N THR A 130 -16.06 16.96 -20.29
CA THR A 130 -15.98 15.49 -20.33
C THR A 130 -14.54 15.06 -20.04
N ILE A 131 -14.35 14.29 -18.98
CA ILE A 131 -13.07 13.69 -18.59
C ILE A 131 -13.13 12.20 -18.91
N GLN A 132 -12.17 11.71 -19.66
CA GLN A 132 -12.10 10.29 -20.03
C GLN A 132 -10.67 9.77 -19.99
N PRO A 133 -10.45 8.46 -19.81
CA PRO A 133 -9.13 7.88 -20.07
C PRO A 133 -8.74 8.20 -21.51
N SER A 134 -7.52 8.67 -21.72
CA SER A 134 -7.01 8.83 -23.08
C SER A 134 -6.91 7.44 -23.68
N GLY A 135 -7.55 7.22 -24.83
CA GLY A 135 -7.53 5.94 -25.53
C GLY A 135 -6.10 5.40 -25.63
N PHE A 136 -5.94 4.14 -25.22
CA PHE A 136 -4.68 3.44 -25.06
C PHE A 136 -3.70 3.69 -26.18
N VAL A 137 -2.56 4.25 -25.79
CA VAL A 137 -1.36 4.32 -26.60
C VAL A 137 -0.17 4.21 -25.66
N ASP A 138 0.50 3.06 -25.64
CA ASP A 138 1.84 2.95 -25.03
C ASP A 138 2.87 2.93 -26.17
N ASP A 139 3.97 3.68 -25.97
CA ASP A 139 5.12 3.79 -26.86
C ASP A 139 5.99 2.54 -26.78
N LYS A 140 5.46 1.41 -27.28
CA LYS A 140 6.32 0.44 -27.99
C LYS A 140 6.16 0.72 -29.47
N VAL A 141 7.19 1.29 -30.09
CA VAL A 141 7.17 1.56 -31.54
C VAL A 141 6.99 0.23 -32.27
N LEU A 142 5.75 -0.03 -32.68
CA LEU A 142 5.40 -1.21 -33.46
C LEU A 142 6.14 -1.13 -34.78
N LEU A 143 6.65 -2.26 -35.26
CA LEU A 143 7.29 -2.32 -36.57
C LEU A 143 6.35 -1.87 -37.68
N SER A 144 5.04 -2.01 -37.49
CA SER A 144 4.00 -1.51 -38.40
C SER A 144 3.89 0.01 -38.46
N THR A 145 4.43 0.76 -37.50
CA THR A 145 4.30 2.23 -37.42
C THR A 145 5.56 2.97 -37.89
N LEU A 146 6.60 2.25 -38.33
CA LEU A 146 7.85 2.82 -38.81
C LEU A 146 7.75 3.29 -40.28
N ASN A 147 8.72 4.11 -40.73
CA ASN A 147 8.83 4.60 -42.11
C ASN A 147 7.60 5.36 -42.58
N ASP A 148 7.21 6.39 -41.83
CA ASP A 148 5.99 7.17 -42.11
C ASP A 148 4.72 6.28 -42.21
N GLY A 149 4.63 5.25 -41.36
CA GLY A 149 3.47 4.34 -41.30
C GLY A 149 3.44 3.23 -42.35
N LEU A 150 4.46 3.13 -43.22
CA LEU A 150 4.59 2.01 -44.17
C LEU A 150 4.92 0.68 -43.48
N GLY A 151 5.41 0.76 -42.23
CA GLY A 151 5.82 -0.37 -41.43
C GLY A 151 7.12 -1.01 -41.91
N VAL A 152 7.45 -2.15 -41.30
CA VAL A 152 8.59 -3.00 -41.67
C VAL A 152 8.03 -4.34 -42.15
N GLN A 153 8.43 -4.75 -43.34
CA GLN A 153 8.02 -6.05 -43.87
C GLN A 153 8.66 -7.19 -43.07
N ALA A 154 7.83 -8.12 -42.59
CA ALA A 154 8.28 -9.33 -41.92
C ALA A 154 9.20 -10.16 -42.84
N GLY A 155 10.40 -10.51 -42.35
CA GLY A 155 11.38 -11.23 -43.15
C GLY A 155 12.63 -11.63 -42.37
N LYS A 156 13.68 -12.02 -43.09
CA LYS A 156 14.94 -12.46 -42.50
C LYS A 156 16.08 -11.59 -42.99
N ILE A 157 17.07 -11.37 -42.12
CA ILE A 157 18.31 -10.68 -42.47
C ILE A 157 19.49 -11.57 -42.12
N ARG A 158 20.63 -11.36 -42.78
CA ARG A 158 21.90 -11.98 -42.39
C ARG A 158 22.85 -10.92 -41.89
N LEU A 159 23.41 -11.16 -40.71
CA LEU A 159 24.43 -10.31 -40.11
C LEU A 159 25.77 -11.00 -40.23
N THR A 160 26.82 -10.24 -40.55
CA THR A 160 28.21 -10.72 -40.55
C THR A 160 29.07 -9.79 -39.71
N ASP A 161 29.72 -10.36 -38.70
CA ASP A 161 30.62 -9.63 -37.80
C ASP A 161 32.00 -9.40 -38.44
N ARG A 162 32.87 -8.65 -37.75
CA ARG A 162 34.22 -8.36 -38.26
C ARG A 162 35.21 -9.51 -38.14
N SER A 163 34.83 -10.61 -37.48
CA SER A 163 35.57 -11.88 -37.52
C SER A 163 35.26 -12.71 -38.77
N GLY A 164 34.18 -12.34 -39.49
CA GLY A 164 33.67 -13.07 -40.64
C GLY A 164 32.67 -14.17 -40.29
N ALA A 165 32.18 -14.21 -39.04
CA ALA A 165 31.08 -15.09 -38.66
C ALA A 165 29.74 -14.46 -39.09
N SER A 166 28.84 -15.28 -39.62
CA SER A 166 27.52 -14.82 -40.07
C SER A 166 26.41 -15.62 -39.44
N ALA A 167 25.30 -14.95 -39.10
CA ALA A 167 24.07 -15.56 -38.62
C ALA A 167 22.85 -15.02 -39.37
N GLU A 168 21.84 -15.88 -39.53
CA GLU A 168 20.53 -15.47 -40.02
C GLU A 168 19.65 -15.10 -38.83
N VAL A 169 19.04 -13.92 -38.91
CA VAL A 169 18.09 -13.41 -37.93
C VAL A 169 16.71 -13.48 -38.54
N ASP A 170 15.82 -14.23 -37.89
CA ASP A 170 14.42 -14.36 -38.30
C ASP A 170 13.58 -13.31 -37.60
N LEU A 171 13.13 -12.30 -38.35
CA LEU A 171 12.30 -11.20 -37.85
C LEU A 171 10.83 -11.38 -38.23
N THR A 172 10.43 -12.56 -38.72
CA THR A 172 9.06 -12.79 -39.21
C THR A 172 8.00 -12.62 -38.11
N ASN A 173 8.37 -12.88 -36.86
CA ASN A 173 7.48 -12.75 -35.70
C ASN A 173 7.74 -11.49 -34.86
N ALA A 174 8.71 -10.65 -35.26
CA ALA A 174 9.02 -9.41 -34.54
C ALA A 174 7.87 -8.40 -34.74
N ARG A 175 7.44 -7.75 -33.66
CA ARG A 175 6.30 -6.81 -33.67
C ARG A 175 6.71 -5.41 -33.27
N THR A 176 7.80 -5.25 -32.53
CA THR A 176 8.33 -3.97 -32.03
C THR A 176 9.81 -3.80 -32.39
N ILE A 177 10.33 -2.57 -32.29
CA ILE A 177 11.78 -2.31 -32.40
C ILE A 177 12.57 -3.15 -31.37
N ASP A 178 12.03 -3.35 -30.18
CA ASP A 178 12.69 -4.15 -29.14
C ASP A 178 12.83 -5.61 -29.53
N ASP A 179 11.79 -6.22 -30.15
CA ASP A 179 11.87 -7.58 -30.68
C ASP A 179 12.97 -7.71 -31.76
N VAL A 180 13.18 -6.65 -32.54
CA VAL A 180 14.24 -6.61 -33.57
C VAL A 180 15.63 -6.50 -32.94
N LEU A 181 15.80 -5.65 -31.93
CA LEU A 181 17.07 -5.53 -31.22
C LEU A 181 17.42 -6.83 -30.49
N GLU A 182 16.45 -7.46 -29.82
CA GLU A 182 16.61 -8.74 -29.16
C GLU A 182 17.01 -9.83 -30.15
N ALA A 183 16.27 -9.98 -31.26
CA ALA A 183 16.59 -10.97 -32.29
C ALA A 183 17.98 -10.78 -32.92
N ILE A 184 18.44 -9.53 -33.07
CA ILE A 184 19.79 -9.23 -33.55
C ILE A 184 20.85 -9.58 -32.49
N ASN A 185 20.62 -9.20 -31.24
CA ASN A 185 21.55 -9.46 -30.13
C ASN A 185 21.67 -10.97 -29.84
N ASP A 186 20.61 -11.74 -30.07
CA ASP A 186 20.56 -13.19 -29.85
C ASP A 186 20.92 -14.02 -31.09
N SER A 187 21.37 -13.36 -32.17
CA SER A 187 21.70 -14.01 -33.44
C SER A 187 22.90 -14.98 -33.38
N GLY A 188 23.68 -14.95 -32.31
CA GLY A 188 24.84 -15.83 -32.10
C GLY A 188 26.12 -15.39 -32.81
N VAL A 189 26.13 -14.20 -33.42
CA VAL A 189 27.35 -13.47 -33.82
C VAL A 189 27.64 -12.37 -32.79
N ASP A 190 28.90 -11.99 -32.61
CA ASP A 190 29.35 -11.02 -31.59
C ASP A 190 29.04 -9.56 -32.02
N ILE A 191 27.78 -9.28 -32.34
CA ILE A 191 27.26 -7.96 -32.72
C ILE A 191 26.25 -7.53 -31.66
N GLN A 192 26.43 -6.32 -31.14
CA GLN A 192 25.45 -5.66 -30.28
C GLN A 192 24.67 -4.62 -31.09
N ALA A 193 23.35 -4.75 -31.15
CA ALA A 193 22.43 -3.74 -31.65
C ALA A 193 21.88 -2.88 -30.51
N THR A 194 21.92 -1.56 -30.71
CA THR A 194 21.32 -0.56 -29.83
C THR A 194 20.64 0.52 -30.66
N THR A 195 19.89 1.44 -30.04
CA THR A 195 19.40 2.65 -30.71
C THR A 195 20.33 3.85 -30.43
N SER A 196 20.43 4.77 -31.38
CA SER A 196 21.09 6.09 -31.21
C SER A 196 20.50 7.07 -32.21
N ASP A 197 19.99 8.22 -31.74
CA ASP A 197 19.49 9.31 -32.58
C ASP A 197 18.46 8.88 -33.67
N GLY A 198 17.49 8.03 -33.30
CA GLY A 198 16.45 7.53 -34.21
C GLY A 198 16.94 6.47 -35.21
N LYS A 199 18.07 5.83 -34.92
CA LYS A 199 18.69 4.81 -35.78
C LYS A 199 19.01 3.57 -34.99
N ILE A 200 19.05 2.42 -35.67
CA ILE A 200 19.68 1.21 -35.14
C ILE A 200 21.19 1.32 -35.37
N ARG A 201 21.96 1.26 -34.28
CA ARG A 201 23.42 1.22 -34.24
C ARG A 201 23.87 -0.22 -34.00
N LEU A 202 24.76 -0.71 -34.86
CA LEU A 202 25.40 -2.02 -34.71
C LEU A 202 26.85 -1.84 -34.25
N ILE A 203 27.24 -2.60 -33.24
CA ILE A 203 28.56 -2.58 -32.62
C ILE A 203 29.15 -3.99 -32.66
N ASP A 204 30.21 -4.18 -33.43
CA ASP A 204 31.01 -5.41 -33.39
C ASP A 204 31.81 -5.49 -32.09
N LYS A 205 31.69 -6.60 -31.37
CA LYS A 205 32.41 -6.88 -30.11
C LYS A 205 33.60 -7.82 -30.28
N THR A 206 33.82 -8.35 -31.49
CA THR A 206 34.92 -9.29 -31.75
C THR A 206 36.29 -8.65 -31.58
N GLY A 207 36.41 -7.33 -31.83
CA GLY A 207 37.68 -6.60 -31.86
C GLY A 207 38.59 -6.99 -33.03
N LYS A 208 38.08 -7.76 -34.00
CA LYS A 208 38.81 -8.25 -35.17
C LYS A 208 38.57 -7.36 -36.38
N THR A 209 39.36 -7.55 -37.43
CA THR A 209 39.29 -6.75 -38.66
C THR A 209 39.36 -7.62 -39.92
N ASP A 210 39.01 -8.90 -39.78
CA ASP A 210 39.15 -9.93 -40.81
C ASP A 210 38.08 -9.79 -41.91
N SER A 211 36.93 -9.18 -41.57
CA SER A 211 35.84 -8.81 -42.48
C SER A 211 35.27 -7.43 -42.12
N ASN A 212 34.44 -6.89 -43.01
CA ASN A 212 33.57 -5.75 -42.72
C ASN A 212 32.35 -6.20 -41.91
N LEU A 213 31.80 -5.28 -41.10
CA LEU A 213 30.48 -5.45 -40.48
C LEU A 213 29.43 -5.28 -41.58
N ARG A 214 28.63 -6.33 -41.83
CA ARG A 214 27.72 -6.38 -42.98
C ARG A 214 26.31 -6.83 -42.62
N VAL A 215 25.32 -6.19 -43.22
CA VAL A 215 23.90 -6.59 -43.16
C VAL A 215 23.40 -6.94 -44.57
N GLU A 216 22.83 -8.13 -44.74
CA GLU A 216 22.26 -8.59 -46.01
C GLU A 216 20.78 -8.91 -45.85
N GLN A 217 19.97 -8.48 -46.82
CA GLN A 217 18.56 -8.89 -46.91
C GLN A 217 18.47 -10.34 -47.39
N LEU A 218 17.61 -11.14 -46.75
CA LEU A 218 17.27 -12.49 -47.21
C LEU A 218 15.80 -12.54 -47.67
N GLY A 219 15.56 -13.21 -48.80
CA GLY A 219 14.22 -13.32 -49.38
C GLY A 219 13.79 -12.11 -50.22
N SER A 220 12.49 -11.97 -50.43
CA SER A 220 11.88 -10.92 -51.25
C SER A 220 11.30 -9.74 -50.46
N ALA A 221 11.31 -9.81 -49.13
CA ALA A 221 10.91 -8.72 -48.25
C ALA A 221 12.01 -7.65 -48.16
N GLU A 222 11.65 -6.40 -47.92
CA GLU A 222 12.59 -5.27 -47.79
C GLU A 222 12.96 -4.95 -46.33
N THR A 223 12.83 -5.92 -45.42
CA THR A 223 13.02 -5.81 -43.96
C THR A 223 14.24 -5.00 -43.51
N ALA A 224 15.42 -5.27 -44.07
CA ALA A 224 16.65 -4.56 -43.74
C ALA A 224 16.64 -3.11 -44.23
N ALA A 225 15.96 -2.83 -45.35
CA ALA A 225 15.83 -1.47 -45.88
C ALA A 225 14.85 -0.66 -45.03
N ASP A 226 13.72 -1.27 -44.66
CA ASP A 226 12.69 -0.70 -43.79
C ASP A 226 13.23 -0.41 -42.37
N LEU A 227 14.21 -1.18 -41.89
CA LEU A 227 14.89 -0.93 -40.61
C LEU A 227 16.07 0.05 -40.74
N GLY A 228 16.30 0.63 -41.91
CA GLY A 228 17.44 1.52 -42.17
C GLY A 228 18.82 0.82 -42.14
N LEU A 229 18.86 -0.51 -42.11
CA LEU A 229 20.09 -1.33 -42.01
C LEU A 229 20.64 -1.77 -43.37
N TRP A 230 19.89 -1.56 -44.46
CA TRP A 230 20.29 -2.00 -45.80
C TRP A 230 21.48 -1.23 -46.35
N GLY A 231 22.43 -1.97 -46.93
CA GLY A 231 23.63 -1.41 -47.53
C GLY A 231 24.79 -1.20 -46.55
N ILE A 232 24.65 -1.60 -45.28
CA ILE A 232 25.77 -1.65 -44.34
C ILE A 232 26.78 -2.70 -44.81
N ASP A 233 27.96 -2.23 -45.24
CA ASP A 233 29.16 -3.02 -45.53
C ASP A 233 30.38 -2.14 -45.23
N GLU A 234 30.71 -2.01 -43.95
CA GLU A 234 31.66 -1.00 -43.49
C GLU A 234 32.83 -1.60 -42.73
N ALA A 235 34.02 -1.06 -43.01
CA ALA A 235 35.24 -1.40 -42.30
C ALA A 235 35.33 -0.66 -40.94
N SER A 236 34.20 -0.45 -40.24
CA SER A 236 34.13 0.12 -38.87
C SER A 236 33.60 -0.89 -37.83
N SER A 237 33.99 -0.76 -36.55
CA SER A 237 33.46 -1.58 -35.43
C SER A 237 32.12 -1.04 -34.92
N THR A 238 31.75 0.16 -35.32
CA THR A 238 30.46 0.77 -35.03
C THR A 238 29.92 1.38 -36.31
N VAL A 239 28.69 1.01 -36.65
CA VAL A 239 27.99 1.52 -37.84
C VAL A 239 26.59 1.90 -37.42
N ASP A 240 26.18 3.11 -37.81
CA ASP A 240 24.80 3.56 -37.68
C ASP A 240 24.04 3.23 -38.96
N GLY A 241 22.83 2.71 -38.81
CA GLY A 241 21.88 2.64 -39.91
C GLY A 241 21.47 4.03 -40.42
N LYS A 242 20.62 4.05 -41.44
CA LYS A 242 19.92 5.25 -41.86
C LYS A 242 18.88 5.64 -40.82
N THR A 243 18.56 6.94 -40.77
CA THR A 243 17.46 7.45 -39.93
C THR A 243 16.20 6.68 -40.29
N ILE A 244 15.62 6.05 -39.29
CA ILE A 244 14.25 5.55 -39.39
C ILE A 244 13.43 6.78 -39.02
N ASP A 245 12.70 7.33 -39.97
CA ASP A 245 11.80 8.44 -39.69
C ASP A 245 10.69 7.87 -38.79
N LEU A 246 10.80 8.21 -37.50
CA LEU A 246 9.80 7.91 -36.49
C LEU A 246 8.68 8.93 -36.66
N PRO A 247 7.41 8.51 -36.77
CA PRO A 247 6.31 9.42 -36.52
C PRO A 247 6.37 9.88 -35.05
N GLU A 248 6.05 11.15 -34.78
CA GLU A 248 5.81 11.58 -33.41
C GLU A 248 4.56 10.86 -32.85
N GLY A 249 4.73 10.06 -31.80
CA GLY A 249 3.68 9.38 -31.02
C GLY A 249 3.23 8.03 -31.61
N THR A 250 3.48 6.91 -30.91
CA THR A 250 3.16 5.57 -31.42
C THR A 250 2.39 4.68 -30.45
N THR A 251 1.12 4.99 -30.38
CA THR A 251 0.00 4.35 -31.04
C THR A 251 -0.98 5.51 -31.23
N SER A 252 -1.88 5.48 -32.18
CA SER A 252 -2.83 6.60 -32.29
C SER A 252 -4.09 6.06 -32.89
N LEU A 253 -5.17 6.79 -32.73
CA LEU A 253 -6.41 6.55 -33.44
C LEU A 253 -6.23 6.33 -34.95
N GLN A 254 -5.09 6.69 -35.57
CA GLN A 254 -4.78 6.34 -36.97
C GLN A 254 -4.75 4.84 -37.25
N GLY A 255 -4.44 3.99 -36.27
CA GLY A 255 -4.46 2.53 -36.42
C GLY A 255 -5.85 1.89 -36.21
N ALA A 256 -6.82 2.65 -35.69
CA ALA A 256 -8.15 2.13 -35.41
C ALA A 256 -8.86 1.76 -36.72
N SER A 257 -9.39 0.53 -36.78
CA SER A 257 -10.25 0.13 -37.88
C SER A 257 -11.54 0.94 -37.82
N LEU A 258 -12.06 1.40 -38.96
CA LEU A 258 -13.30 2.18 -39.00
C LEU A 258 -14.51 1.41 -38.43
N SER A 259 -14.43 0.08 -38.38
CA SER A 259 -15.43 -0.79 -37.75
C SER A 259 -15.40 -0.76 -36.21
N GLN A 260 -14.31 -0.33 -35.60
CA GLN A 260 -14.16 -0.20 -34.15
C GLN A 260 -14.66 1.15 -33.63
N LEU A 261 -14.88 2.10 -34.52
CA LEU A 261 -15.42 3.43 -34.22
C LEU A 261 -16.96 3.37 -34.13
N GLY A 262 -17.59 4.42 -33.62
CA GLY A 262 -19.04 4.43 -33.35
C GLY A 262 -19.46 3.35 -32.36
N GLY A 263 -18.65 3.12 -31.32
CA GLY A 263 -18.85 2.11 -30.29
C GLY A 263 -18.79 0.67 -30.78
N GLY A 264 -18.05 0.41 -31.87
CA GLY A 264 -17.95 -0.92 -32.47
C GLY A 264 -19.05 -1.23 -33.48
N SER A 265 -19.96 -0.28 -33.74
CA SER A 265 -20.95 -0.37 -34.82
C SER A 265 -20.39 0.04 -36.19
N GLY A 266 -19.24 0.73 -36.18
CA GLY A 266 -18.61 1.34 -37.34
C GLY A 266 -19.26 2.68 -37.76
N LEU A 267 -18.53 3.47 -38.56
CA LEU A 267 -18.99 4.79 -39.03
C LEU A 267 -19.98 4.75 -40.23
N GLY A 268 -20.66 3.62 -40.44
CA GLY A 268 -21.52 3.40 -41.59
C GLY A 268 -20.75 3.30 -42.92
N THR A 269 -21.41 3.61 -44.04
CA THR A 269 -20.77 3.65 -45.37
C THR A 269 -20.25 5.04 -45.63
N LEU A 270 -18.92 5.20 -45.74
CA LEU A 270 -18.27 6.47 -46.07
C LEU A 270 -18.11 6.61 -47.59
N THR A 271 -18.26 7.83 -48.10
CA THR A 271 -18.08 8.15 -49.53
C THR A 271 -17.06 9.28 -49.73
N ASP A 272 -17.47 10.43 -50.23
CA ASP A 272 -16.65 11.61 -50.47
C ASP A 272 -17.18 12.85 -49.73
N PHE A 273 -16.27 13.78 -49.44
CA PHE A 273 -16.60 15.07 -48.83
C PHE A 273 -15.73 16.20 -49.38
N ASP A 274 -16.23 17.42 -49.29
CA ASP A 274 -15.57 18.62 -49.79
C ASP A 274 -14.94 19.42 -48.64
N ILE A 275 -13.74 19.95 -48.89
CA ILE A 275 -13.03 20.90 -48.02
C ILE A 275 -12.80 22.20 -48.80
N GLU A 276 -13.08 23.36 -48.18
CA GLU A 276 -12.72 24.71 -48.67
C GLU A 276 -11.88 25.45 -47.62
N LEU A 277 -10.66 25.84 -47.96
CA LEU A 277 -9.76 26.62 -47.10
C LEU A 277 -10.08 28.12 -47.11
N ALA A 278 -9.56 28.86 -46.14
CA ALA A 278 -9.75 30.30 -46.01
C ALA A 278 -9.15 31.11 -47.18
N ASP A 279 -8.26 30.53 -47.99
CA ASP A 279 -7.75 31.15 -49.22
C ASP A 279 -8.65 30.93 -50.46
N GLY A 280 -9.73 30.15 -50.29
CA GLY A 280 -10.69 29.77 -51.33
C GLY A 280 -10.28 28.55 -52.17
N SER A 281 -9.19 27.86 -51.81
CA SER A 281 -8.85 26.57 -52.42
C SER A 281 -9.78 25.46 -51.94
N THR A 282 -10.17 24.57 -52.84
CA THR A 282 -11.10 23.47 -52.54
C THR A 282 -10.59 22.12 -53.04
N ALA A 283 -10.93 21.05 -52.31
CA ALA A 283 -10.67 19.68 -52.72
C ALA A 283 -11.84 18.76 -52.31
N ASN A 284 -12.10 17.76 -53.14
CA ASN A 284 -13.03 16.67 -52.85
C ASN A 284 -12.19 15.43 -52.45
N ILE A 285 -12.50 14.87 -51.29
CA ILE A 285 -11.73 13.79 -50.65
C ILE A 285 -12.57 12.51 -50.68
N ASP A 286 -12.12 11.50 -51.40
CA ASP A 286 -12.75 10.17 -51.44
C ASP A 286 -12.15 9.26 -50.36
N VAL A 287 -12.97 8.85 -49.40
CA VAL A 287 -12.61 7.94 -48.30
C VAL A 287 -13.36 6.60 -48.37
N SER A 288 -14.04 6.31 -49.49
CA SER A 288 -14.84 5.09 -49.66
C SER A 288 -14.06 3.79 -49.61
N SER A 289 -12.73 3.86 -49.81
CA SER A 289 -11.83 2.71 -49.74
C SER A 289 -11.03 2.62 -48.44
N ALA A 290 -11.19 3.59 -47.54
CA ALA A 290 -10.50 3.62 -46.26
C ALA A 290 -11.07 2.53 -45.32
N ASN A 291 -10.18 1.86 -44.59
CA ASN A 291 -10.45 0.82 -43.62
C ASN A 291 -9.99 1.22 -42.22
N SER A 292 -9.11 2.22 -42.13
CA SER A 292 -8.66 2.81 -40.86
C SER A 292 -8.80 4.32 -40.89
N LEU A 293 -8.80 4.93 -39.70
CA LEU A 293 -8.79 6.39 -39.57
C LEU A 293 -7.48 7.02 -40.08
N GLY A 294 -6.38 6.27 -40.06
CA GLY A 294 -5.11 6.67 -40.67
C GLY A 294 -5.25 6.88 -42.17
N GLU A 295 -5.89 5.94 -42.87
CA GLU A 295 -6.16 6.08 -44.31
C GLU A 295 -7.07 7.28 -44.62
N VAL A 296 -8.00 7.63 -43.73
CA VAL A 296 -8.82 8.84 -43.83
C VAL A 296 -7.97 10.12 -43.66
N ILE A 297 -7.11 10.17 -42.65
CA ILE A 297 -6.22 11.32 -42.39
C ILE A 297 -5.21 11.50 -43.53
N ASP A 298 -4.68 10.39 -44.06
CA ASP A 298 -3.76 10.39 -45.19
C ASP A 298 -4.46 10.86 -46.47
N ALA A 299 -5.72 10.49 -46.69
CA ALA A 299 -6.52 11.00 -47.80
C ALA A 299 -6.73 12.53 -47.70
N ILE A 300 -6.96 13.06 -46.49
CA ILE A 300 -7.11 14.50 -46.25
C ILE A 300 -5.78 15.24 -46.46
N ASN A 301 -4.68 14.75 -45.88
CA ASN A 301 -3.35 15.35 -46.05
C ASN A 301 -2.82 15.23 -47.49
N GLY A 302 -3.22 14.17 -48.19
CA GLY A 302 -2.92 13.93 -49.60
C GLY A 302 -3.75 14.73 -50.60
N SER A 303 -4.68 15.58 -50.12
CA SER A 303 -5.60 16.37 -50.95
C SER A 303 -4.93 17.43 -51.84
N GLY A 304 -3.69 17.82 -51.51
CA GLY A 304 -2.98 18.91 -52.16
C GLY A 304 -3.37 20.31 -51.68
N LEU A 305 -4.20 20.42 -50.65
CA LEU A 305 -4.51 21.66 -49.94
C LEU A 305 -3.40 22.01 -48.93
N GLU A 306 -3.20 23.30 -48.65
CA GLU A 306 -2.30 23.76 -47.58
C GLU A 306 -2.97 23.63 -46.20
N LEU A 307 -3.19 22.39 -45.77
CA LEU A 307 -3.79 22.03 -44.49
C LEU A 307 -2.99 20.93 -43.77
N ILE A 308 -3.27 20.75 -42.48
CA ILE A 308 -2.72 19.66 -41.66
C ILE A 308 -3.88 18.96 -40.96
N ALA A 309 -4.08 17.68 -41.27
CA ALA A 309 -4.97 16.77 -40.56
C ALA A 309 -4.17 15.85 -39.62
N ARG A 310 -4.63 15.71 -38.38
CA ARG A 310 -4.05 14.83 -37.36
C ARG A 310 -5.12 14.39 -36.37
N ILE A 311 -4.80 13.47 -35.45
CA ILE A 311 -5.67 13.22 -34.29
C ILE A 311 -5.70 14.47 -33.40
N ASN A 312 -6.88 14.78 -32.84
CA ASN A 312 -7.06 15.90 -31.95
C ASN A 312 -6.29 15.72 -30.63
N ASP A 313 -6.09 16.79 -29.89
CA ASP A 313 -5.25 16.76 -28.68
C ASP A 313 -5.89 15.91 -27.55
N ALA A 314 -7.18 15.61 -27.65
CA ALA A 314 -7.92 14.71 -26.75
C ALA A 314 -7.77 13.22 -27.12
N GLY A 315 -7.16 12.90 -28.27
CA GLY A 315 -6.92 11.53 -28.68
C GLY A 315 -8.19 10.75 -28.96
N ASN A 316 -9.24 11.38 -29.51
CA ASN A 316 -10.54 10.74 -29.76
C ASN A 316 -11.21 11.13 -31.10
N GLY A 317 -10.67 12.11 -31.83
CA GLY A 317 -11.24 12.59 -33.09
C GLY A 317 -10.20 13.18 -34.06
N ILE A 318 -10.63 13.66 -35.22
CA ILE A 318 -9.75 14.29 -36.22
C ILE A 318 -9.68 15.80 -35.98
N ARG A 319 -8.48 16.37 -35.96
CA ARG A 319 -8.24 17.81 -36.01
C ARG A 319 -7.69 18.21 -37.37
N LEU A 320 -8.31 19.21 -37.97
CA LEU A 320 -7.87 19.85 -39.20
C LEU A 320 -7.38 21.26 -38.89
N ARG A 321 -6.26 21.65 -39.49
CA ARG A 321 -5.72 23.01 -39.39
C ARG A 321 -5.42 23.56 -40.77
N ASP A 322 -6.06 24.67 -41.10
CA ASP A 322 -5.72 25.50 -42.26
C ASP A 322 -4.38 26.22 -42.01
N VAL A 323 -3.43 26.08 -42.94
CA VAL A 323 -2.14 26.78 -42.91
C VAL A 323 -1.92 27.67 -44.13
N SER A 324 -2.94 27.84 -44.99
CA SER A 324 -2.90 28.69 -46.19
C SER A 324 -2.78 30.18 -45.88
N GLY A 325 -3.22 30.62 -44.68
CA GLY A 325 -3.18 32.01 -44.25
C GLY A 325 -4.19 32.93 -44.95
N GLY A 326 -5.23 32.37 -45.57
CA GLY A 326 -6.35 33.11 -46.15
C GLY A 326 -7.26 33.78 -45.10
N GLY A 327 -8.16 34.67 -45.56
CA GLY A 327 -9.08 35.43 -44.70
C GLY A 327 -10.57 35.11 -44.91
N GLY A 328 -10.87 34.06 -45.67
CA GLY A 328 -12.21 33.47 -45.83
C GLY A 328 -12.53 32.48 -44.70
N SER A 329 -13.65 31.75 -44.85
CA SER A 329 -14.07 30.73 -43.88
C SER A 329 -13.50 29.36 -44.26
N PHE A 330 -13.08 28.58 -43.27
CA PHE A 330 -12.64 27.20 -43.44
C PHE A 330 -13.84 26.27 -43.26
N THR A 331 -14.20 25.50 -44.29
CA THR A 331 -15.41 24.66 -44.29
C THR A 331 -15.14 23.23 -44.74
N VAL A 332 -15.87 22.29 -44.13
CA VAL A 332 -15.91 20.86 -44.47
C VAL A 332 -17.37 20.44 -44.55
N SER A 333 -17.74 19.73 -45.62
CA SER A 333 -19.13 19.28 -45.83
C SER A 333 -19.22 18.05 -46.72
N SER A 334 -20.22 17.20 -46.53
CA SER A 334 -20.52 16.06 -47.43
C SER A 334 -21.96 16.11 -47.96
N SER A 335 -22.21 15.40 -49.06
CA SER A 335 -23.57 15.25 -49.61
C SER A 335 -24.41 14.20 -48.87
N ASP A 336 -23.74 13.30 -48.15
CA ASP A 336 -24.29 12.31 -47.22
C ASP A 336 -23.78 12.59 -45.79
N ASP A 337 -23.83 11.58 -44.91
CA ASP A 337 -23.39 11.71 -43.51
C ASP A 337 -21.87 11.47 -43.33
N THR A 338 -21.06 11.38 -44.39
CA THR A 338 -19.62 11.04 -44.30
C THR A 338 -18.84 12.01 -43.41
N ALA A 339 -18.95 13.32 -43.64
CA ALA A 339 -18.23 14.33 -42.84
C ALA A 339 -18.73 14.36 -41.39
N ALA A 340 -20.03 14.12 -41.18
CA ALA A 340 -20.64 14.07 -39.86
C ALA A 340 -20.21 12.82 -39.08
N ASN A 341 -20.15 11.66 -39.74
CA ASN A 341 -19.68 10.40 -39.15
C ASN A 341 -18.18 10.44 -38.85
N LEU A 342 -17.40 11.19 -39.61
CA LEU A 342 -15.98 11.49 -39.31
C LEU A 342 -15.81 12.61 -38.27
N GLY A 343 -16.91 13.18 -37.77
CA GLY A 343 -16.90 14.21 -36.74
C GLY A 343 -16.32 15.55 -37.18
N ILE A 344 -16.13 15.78 -38.48
CA ILE A 344 -15.43 16.96 -39.04
C ILE A 344 -16.36 17.91 -39.82
N ASP A 345 -17.66 17.63 -39.89
CA ASP A 345 -18.65 18.48 -40.57
C ASP A 345 -18.78 19.85 -39.89
N GLY A 346 -18.62 20.93 -40.65
CA GLY A 346 -18.78 22.28 -40.12
C GLY A 346 -18.05 23.40 -40.86
N ALA A 347 -18.34 24.62 -40.45
CA ALA A 347 -17.69 25.84 -40.91
C ALA A 347 -17.17 26.62 -39.69
N ASN A 348 -15.91 27.07 -39.74
CA ASN A 348 -15.33 27.92 -38.70
C ASN A 348 -14.63 29.14 -39.32
N ASP A 349 -14.61 30.24 -38.57
CA ASP A 349 -13.81 31.44 -38.88
C ASP A 349 -12.37 31.28 -38.36
N ASP A 350 -12.12 30.30 -37.49
CA ASP A 350 -10.78 29.92 -37.04
C ASP A 350 -10.08 29.02 -38.05
N SER A 351 -8.74 29.05 -38.06
CA SER A 351 -7.91 28.15 -38.89
C SER A 351 -7.91 26.69 -38.43
N ILE A 352 -8.80 26.28 -37.51
CA ILE A 352 -8.83 24.94 -36.92
C ILE A 352 -10.28 24.43 -36.84
N ILE A 353 -10.49 23.21 -37.32
CA ILE A 353 -11.68 22.39 -37.05
C ILE A 353 -11.21 21.26 -36.13
N ASN A 354 -11.71 21.24 -34.89
CA ASN A 354 -11.52 20.12 -33.97
C ASN A 354 -12.75 19.23 -34.07
N GLY A 355 -12.57 18.03 -34.62
CA GLY A 355 -13.66 17.09 -34.78
C GLY A 355 -14.13 16.46 -33.47
N SER A 356 -15.37 15.99 -33.49
CA SER A 356 -16.01 15.32 -32.36
C SER A 356 -15.38 13.95 -32.06
N ASP A 357 -15.74 13.38 -30.90
CA ASP A 357 -15.35 12.02 -30.53
C ASP A 357 -15.89 11.01 -31.55
N LEU A 358 -15.02 10.10 -32.00
CA LEU A 358 -15.36 9.02 -32.92
C LEU A 358 -15.81 7.74 -32.20
N ASN A 359 -15.87 7.76 -30.86
CA ASN A 359 -16.33 6.67 -30.01
C ASN A 359 -15.61 5.36 -30.35
N LEU A 360 -14.29 5.33 -30.18
CA LEU A 360 -13.53 4.08 -30.33
C LEU A 360 -13.99 3.09 -29.25
N GLN A 361 -14.41 1.90 -29.65
CA GLN A 361 -14.80 0.85 -28.71
C GLN A 361 -13.62 0.49 -27.79
N SER A 362 -13.73 0.85 -26.52
CA SER A 362 -12.73 0.52 -25.48
C SER A 362 -13.14 -0.70 -24.65
N VAL A 363 -14.45 -0.97 -24.55
CA VAL A 363 -14.99 -2.05 -23.71
C VAL A 363 -15.65 -3.13 -24.58
N THR A 364 -15.30 -4.38 -24.29
CA THR A 364 -15.89 -5.58 -24.88
C THR A 364 -16.45 -6.49 -23.78
N LEU A 365 -17.20 -7.53 -24.16
CA LEU A 365 -17.70 -8.52 -23.20
C LEU A 365 -16.57 -9.31 -22.51
N GLU A 366 -15.39 -9.40 -23.13
CA GLU A 366 -14.22 -10.10 -22.59
C GLU A 366 -13.35 -9.20 -21.70
N THR A 367 -13.69 -7.91 -21.58
CA THR A 367 -12.92 -6.97 -20.76
C THR A 367 -13.07 -7.32 -19.29
N GLU A 368 -11.95 -7.53 -18.59
CA GLU A 368 -11.95 -7.81 -17.16
C GLU A 368 -12.37 -6.56 -16.37
N LEU A 369 -13.19 -6.74 -15.33
CA LEU A 369 -13.61 -5.66 -14.44
C LEU A 369 -12.43 -5.03 -13.69
N ALA A 370 -11.31 -5.75 -13.56
CA ALA A 370 -10.06 -5.24 -12.96
C ALA A 370 -9.30 -4.29 -13.90
N ASP A 371 -9.45 -4.45 -15.21
CA ASP A 371 -8.77 -3.65 -16.23
C ASP A 371 -9.46 -2.30 -16.48
N LEU A 372 -10.75 -2.21 -16.13
CA LEU A 372 -11.52 -0.96 -16.21
C LEU A 372 -10.91 0.15 -15.35
N ASN A 373 -11.24 1.39 -15.69
CA ASN A 373 -10.79 2.59 -14.98
C ASN A 373 -9.25 2.70 -14.92
N GLN A 374 -8.59 2.51 -16.06
CA GLN A 374 -7.14 2.52 -16.17
C GLN A 374 -6.48 1.42 -15.31
N GLY A 375 -7.08 0.23 -15.17
CA GLY A 375 -6.56 -0.86 -14.35
C GLY A 375 -6.68 -0.63 -12.84
N ARG A 376 -7.53 0.30 -12.39
CA ARG A 376 -7.94 0.40 -10.98
C ARG A 376 -9.06 -0.59 -10.64
N GLY A 377 -9.75 -1.06 -11.68
CA GLY A 377 -10.95 -1.86 -11.59
C GLY A 377 -12.15 -1.09 -11.05
N VAL A 378 -13.22 -1.84 -10.74
CA VAL A 378 -14.48 -1.30 -10.21
C VAL A 378 -14.67 -1.55 -8.71
N GLY A 379 -13.81 -2.37 -8.10
CA GLY A 379 -13.89 -2.79 -6.70
C GLY A 379 -14.69 -4.09 -6.50
N THR A 380 -14.68 -4.63 -5.28
CA THR A 380 -15.29 -5.92 -4.92
C THR A 380 -16.65 -5.80 -4.21
N GLY A 381 -17.23 -4.60 -4.21
CA GLY A 381 -18.44 -4.26 -3.46
C GLY A 381 -19.75 -4.76 -4.07
N SER A 382 -20.85 -4.15 -3.64
CA SER A 382 -22.19 -4.48 -4.12
C SER A 382 -23.00 -3.22 -4.40
N PHE A 383 -23.92 -3.33 -5.35
CA PHE A 383 -24.85 -2.27 -5.71
C PHE A 383 -26.26 -2.84 -5.91
N THR A 384 -27.26 -1.95 -5.84
CA THR A 384 -28.67 -2.28 -6.03
C THR A 384 -29.24 -1.61 -7.27
N ILE A 385 -30.05 -2.34 -8.03
CA ILE A 385 -30.84 -1.84 -9.14
C ILE A 385 -32.31 -1.89 -8.74
N THR A 386 -33.03 -0.79 -8.94
CA THR A 386 -34.48 -0.66 -8.74
C THR A 386 -35.14 -0.22 -10.03
N ASP A 387 -36.14 -0.96 -10.51
CA ASP A 387 -36.90 -0.61 -11.71
C ASP A 387 -38.01 0.42 -11.45
N SER A 388 -38.69 0.87 -12.51
CA SER A 388 -39.81 1.82 -12.38
C SER A 388 -41.07 1.25 -11.69
N ASN A 389 -41.16 -0.07 -11.48
CA ASN A 389 -42.21 -0.69 -10.65
C ASN A 389 -41.84 -0.69 -9.16
N GLY A 390 -40.58 -0.37 -8.84
CA GLY A 390 -40.04 -0.36 -7.47
C GLY A 390 -39.52 -1.71 -7.03
N ASP A 391 -39.36 -2.66 -7.95
CA ASP A 391 -38.74 -3.95 -7.65
C ASP A 391 -37.21 -3.75 -7.62
N THR A 392 -36.58 -4.22 -6.54
CA THR A 392 -35.14 -4.02 -6.27
C THR A 392 -34.41 -5.35 -6.21
N SER A 393 -33.24 -5.42 -6.83
CA SER A 393 -32.29 -6.53 -6.67
C SER A 393 -30.87 -6.01 -6.46
N ALA A 394 -30.01 -6.83 -5.82
CA ALA A 394 -28.62 -6.49 -5.53
C ALA A 394 -27.66 -7.42 -6.28
N ILE A 395 -26.50 -6.90 -6.64
CA ILE A 395 -25.37 -7.65 -7.23
C ILE A 395 -24.16 -7.43 -6.33
N ASN A 396 -23.37 -8.47 -6.09
CA ASN A 396 -22.10 -8.37 -5.37
C ASN A 396 -20.96 -8.98 -6.21
N ILE A 397 -19.95 -8.18 -6.54
CA ILE A 397 -18.89 -8.58 -7.48
C ILE A 397 -18.09 -9.79 -6.94
N GLU A 398 -17.73 -9.79 -5.66
CA GLU A 398 -16.91 -10.85 -5.05
C GLU A 398 -17.70 -12.14 -4.80
N VAL A 399 -18.92 -12.02 -4.26
CA VAL A 399 -19.75 -13.16 -3.88
C VAL A 399 -20.34 -13.87 -5.10
N ASP A 400 -20.62 -13.12 -6.17
CA ASP A 400 -21.13 -13.65 -7.43
C ASP A 400 -20.01 -14.08 -8.41
N GLU A 401 -18.73 -13.96 -8.02
CA GLU A 401 -17.55 -14.33 -8.83
C GLU A 401 -17.55 -13.66 -10.23
N ILE A 402 -17.86 -12.36 -10.29
CA ILE A 402 -17.97 -11.61 -11.55
C ILE A 402 -16.59 -11.07 -11.94
N GLU A 403 -16.02 -11.58 -13.03
CA GLU A 403 -14.67 -11.22 -13.47
C GLU A 403 -14.69 -10.29 -14.70
N THR A 404 -15.64 -10.45 -15.61
CA THR A 404 -15.71 -9.67 -16.88
C THR A 404 -16.96 -8.79 -16.99
N VAL A 405 -16.91 -7.83 -17.93
CA VAL A 405 -18.08 -7.03 -18.32
C VAL A 405 -19.21 -7.91 -18.86
N GLY A 406 -18.88 -8.99 -19.58
CA GLY A 406 -19.85 -9.98 -20.05
C GLY A 406 -20.57 -10.68 -18.90
N ASP A 407 -19.81 -11.17 -17.90
CA ASP A 407 -20.38 -11.82 -16.72
C ASP A 407 -21.32 -10.87 -15.96
N LEU A 408 -20.93 -9.59 -15.85
CA LEU A 408 -21.75 -8.58 -15.19
C LEU A 408 -23.06 -8.33 -15.94
N ILE A 409 -23.00 -8.20 -17.27
CA ILE A 409 -24.20 -8.01 -18.12
C ILE A 409 -25.13 -9.21 -17.99
N ASP A 410 -24.60 -10.43 -18.08
CA ASP A 410 -25.37 -11.66 -17.92
C ASP A 410 -26.02 -11.71 -16.54
N LYS A 411 -25.26 -11.39 -15.48
CA LYS A 411 -25.79 -11.35 -14.11
C LYS A 411 -26.91 -10.33 -13.92
N ILE A 412 -26.79 -9.14 -14.51
CA ILE A 412 -27.86 -8.12 -14.46
C ILE A 412 -29.11 -8.63 -15.20
N ASN A 413 -28.93 -9.28 -16.34
CA ASN A 413 -30.02 -9.82 -17.15
C ASN A 413 -30.71 -11.05 -16.51
N GLU A 414 -30.04 -11.74 -15.59
CA GLU A 414 -30.61 -12.85 -14.81
C GLU A 414 -31.42 -12.38 -13.59
N LEU A 415 -31.39 -11.09 -13.24
CA LEU A 415 -32.14 -10.56 -12.10
C LEU A 415 -33.64 -10.71 -12.32
N ASN A 416 -34.38 -10.96 -11.23
CA ASN A 416 -35.84 -11.03 -11.26
C ASN A 416 -36.48 -9.62 -11.12
N ILE A 417 -36.02 -8.69 -11.96
CA ILE A 417 -36.54 -7.32 -12.14
C ILE A 417 -36.61 -7.05 -13.66
N ASP A 418 -37.50 -6.19 -14.13
CA ASP A 418 -37.76 -6.01 -15.56
C ASP A 418 -36.74 -5.07 -16.23
N VAL A 419 -35.44 -5.38 -16.14
CA VAL A 419 -34.35 -4.59 -16.76
C VAL A 419 -33.58 -5.40 -17.81
N THR A 420 -32.85 -4.72 -18.69
CA THR A 420 -31.92 -5.33 -19.64
C THR A 420 -30.62 -4.56 -19.68
N ALA A 421 -29.50 -5.23 -19.43
CA ALA A 421 -28.16 -4.70 -19.59
C ALA A 421 -27.57 -5.07 -20.96
N SER A 422 -26.82 -4.14 -21.56
CA SER A 422 -26.01 -4.34 -22.75
C SER A 422 -24.79 -3.42 -22.73
N LEU A 423 -23.86 -3.59 -23.66
CA LEU A 423 -22.89 -2.53 -23.95
C LEU A 423 -23.64 -1.29 -24.42
N ASN A 424 -23.12 -0.11 -24.07
CA ASN A 424 -23.70 1.16 -24.51
C ASN A 424 -23.36 1.44 -25.98
N GLU A 425 -24.04 2.44 -26.57
CA GLU A 425 -23.84 2.82 -27.98
C GLU A 425 -22.45 3.42 -28.24
N ALA A 426 -21.82 4.02 -27.24
CA ALA A 426 -20.46 4.57 -27.34
C ALA A 426 -19.36 3.48 -27.30
N GLY A 427 -19.71 2.23 -26.94
CA GLY A 427 -18.78 1.10 -26.87
C GLY A 427 -17.74 1.19 -25.74
N ASP A 428 -18.01 2.00 -24.72
CA ASP A 428 -17.10 2.31 -23.63
C ASP A 428 -17.71 2.03 -22.25
N GLY A 429 -18.90 1.42 -22.19
CA GLY A 429 -19.57 1.16 -20.92
C GLY A 429 -20.81 0.28 -21.05
N ILE A 430 -21.62 0.27 -19.99
CA ILE A 430 -22.82 -0.57 -19.86
C ILE A 430 -24.06 0.32 -19.85
N GLN A 431 -25.06 -0.02 -20.65
CA GLN A 431 -26.40 0.57 -20.57
C GLN A 431 -27.35 -0.40 -19.87
N ILE A 432 -28.19 0.12 -18.98
CA ILE A 432 -29.29 -0.59 -18.35
C ILE A 432 -30.60 0.05 -18.81
N VAL A 433 -31.46 -0.74 -19.44
CA VAL A 433 -32.78 -0.34 -19.93
C VAL A 433 -33.85 -0.94 -19.03
N ASP A 434 -34.78 -0.11 -18.57
CA ASP A 434 -35.97 -0.50 -17.83
C ASP A 434 -37.11 -0.85 -18.80
N ASN A 435 -37.60 -2.09 -18.71
CA ASN A 435 -38.71 -2.62 -19.49
C ASN A 435 -40.00 -2.76 -18.66
N ALA A 436 -39.99 -2.39 -17.38
CA ALA A 436 -41.09 -2.59 -16.43
C ALA A 436 -42.31 -1.70 -16.75
N GLY A 437 -42.07 -0.53 -17.35
CA GLY A 437 -43.12 0.41 -17.79
C GLY A 437 -43.92 1.04 -16.65
N GLY A 438 -43.35 1.08 -15.44
CA GLY A 438 -43.94 1.69 -14.24
C GLY A 438 -43.90 3.22 -14.26
N THR A 439 -44.42 3.83 -13.20
CA THR A 439 -44.38 5.30 -13.02
C THR A 439 -43.24 5.77 -12.11
N GLY A 440 -42.46 4.85 -11.56
CA GLY A 440 -41.25 5.14 -10.78
C GLY A 440 -40.04 5.43 -11.67
N SER A 441 -38.88 5.61 -11.03
CA SER A 441 -37.61 5.89 -11.69
C SER A 441 -36.72 4.64 -11.67
N LEU A 442 -35.96 4.41 -12.74
CA LEU A 442 -34.85 3.46 -12.70
C LEU A 442 -33.74 4.05 -11.80
N SER A 443 -33.29 3.29 -10.81
CA SER A 443 -32.26 3.72 -9.86
C SER A 443 -31.20 2.64 -9.68
N VAL A 444 -29.94 3.04 -9.75
CA VAL A 444 -28.78 2.20 -9.45
C VAL A 444 -27.96 2.90 -8.38
N SER A 445 -27.72 2.23 -7.26
CA SER A 445 -27.02 2.81 -6.12
C SER A 445 -26.07 1.82 -5.47
N ASP A 446 -24.90 2.31 -5.09
CA ASP A 446 -23.93 1.54 -4.31
C ASP A 446 -24.48 1.20 -2.91
N THR A 447 -24.10 0.02 -2.41
CA THR A 447 -24.50 -0.45 -1.08
C THR A 447 -23.37 -0.25 -0.08
N GLY A 448 -23.68 0.42 1.04
CA GLY A 448 -22.71 0.63 2.13
C GLY A 448 -21.58 1.58 1.71
N SER A 449 -20.33 1.12 1.79
CA SER A 449 -19.14 1.88 1.35
C SER A 449 -18.61 1.41 -0.01
N SER A 450 -19.42 0.70 -0.79
CA SER A 450 -19.10 0.33 -2.17
C SER A 450 -19.06 1.56 -3.08
N GLU A 451 -18.25 1.49 -4.13
CA GLU A 451 -18.22 2.46 -5.23
C GLU A 451 -18.29 1.76 -6.60
N VAL A 452 -18.73 0.49 -6.63
CA VAL A 452 -18.81 -0.33 -7.85
C VAL A 452 -19.71 0.31 -8.91
N ALA A 453 -20.93 0.74 -8.55
CA ALA A 453 -21.83 1.34 -9.53
C ALA A 453 -21.29 2.69 -10.04
N ALA A 454 -20.68 3.49 -9.15
CA ALA A 454 -20.01 4.73 -9.53
C ALA A 454 -18.82 4.49 -10.46
N ASN A 455 -17.96 3.52 -10.15
CA ASN A 455 -16.79 3.14 -10.95
C ASN A 455 -17.16 2.50 -12.29
N LEU A 456 -18.34 1.92 -12.42
CA LEU A 456 -18.90 1.46 -13.69
C LEU A 456 -19.56 2.59 -14.50
N GLY A 457 -19.73 3.77 -13.90
CA GLY A 457 -20.47 4.90 -14.48
C GLY A 457 -21.98 4.70 -14.53
N ILE A 458 -22.52 3.64 -13.90
CA ILE A 458 -23.95 3.32 -13.93
C ILE A 458 -24.69 3.78 -12.67
N ALA A 459 -24.04 4.42 -11.70
CA ALA A 459 -24.72 4.97 -10.53
C ALA A 459 -25.60 6.17 -10.90
N GLY A 460 -26.83 6.20 -10.41
CA GLY A 460 -27.74 7.32 -10.65
C GLY A 460 -29.21 6.96 -10.53
N THR A 461 -30.08 7.95 -10.71
CA THR A 461 -31.53 7.77 -10.78
C THR A 461 -32.08 8.56 -11.95
N THR A 462 -32.92 7.94 -12.77
CA THR A 462 -33.47 8.56 -13.97
C THR A 462 -34.96 8.25 -14.12
N GLU A 463 -35.72 9.26 -14.53
CA GLU A 463 -37.10 9.09 -14.99
C GLU A 463 -37.17 8.59 -16.45
N SER A 464 -36.01 8.55 -17.14
CA SER A 464 -35.88 7.92 -18.45
C SER A 464 -35.91 6.40 -18.33
N SER A 465 -36.22 5.70 -19.43
CA SER A 465 -36.25 4.24 -19.47
C SER A 465 -34.85 3.61 -19.55
N SER A 466 -33.76 4.38 -19.49
CA SER A 466 -32.41 3.82 -19.50
C SER A 466 -31.41 4.67 -18.74
N LEU A 467 -30.46 4.00 -18.12
CA LEU A 467 -29.27 4.58 -17.52
C LEU A 467 -28.05 4.08 -18.30
N VAL A 468 -27.25 5.00 -18.81
CA VAL A 468 -26.08 4.70 -19.64
C VAL A 468 -24.81 5.00 -18.83
N GLY A 469 -24.05 3.97 -18.50
CA GLY A 469 -22.68 4.11 -18.04
C GLY A 469 -21.73 4.23 -19.21
N SER A 470 -20.71 5.06 -19.05
CA SER A 470 -19.65 5.34 -20.03
C SER A 470 -18.33 5.41 -19.26
N GLU A 471 -17.21 5.12 -19.92
CA GLU A 471 -15.89 5.40 -19.37
C GLU A 471 -15.62 6.91 -19.31
N ALA A 472 -16.30 7.72 -20.11
CA ALA A 472 -16.27 9.16 -19.98
C ALA A 472 -17.14 9.65 -18.82
N THR A 473 -16.67 10.70 -18.14
CA THR A 473 -17.39 11.40 -17.08
C THR A 473 -17.70 12.82 -17.55
N THR A 474 -18.98 13.11 -17.80
CA THR A 474 -19.43 14.43 -18.23
C THR A 474 -19.94 15.25 -17.04
N ILE A 475 -19.44 16.46 -16.92
CA ILE A 475 -19.74 17.40 -15.84
C ILE A 475 -20.38 18.64 -16.46
N GLU A 476 -21.61 18.95 -16.03
CA GLU A 476 -22.35 20.12 -16.49
C GLU A 476 -21.94 21.38 -15.72
N ILE A 477 -21.58 22.43 -16.47
CA ILE A 477 -21.20 23.75 -15.95
C ILE A 477 -22.28 24.77 -16.32
N THR A 478 -22.72 25.51 -15.31
CA THR A 478 -23.75 26.54 -15.39
C THR A 478 -23.15 27.92 -15.13
N ALA A 479 -23.85 28.98 -15.53
CA ALA A 479 -23.33 30.34 -15.41
C ALA A 479 -23.01 30.78 -13.98
N ASP A 480 -23.65 30.14 -12.98
CA ASP A 480 -23.46 30.43 -11.56
C ASP A 480 -22.28 29.66 -10.94
N ASP A 481 -21.67 28.73 -11.69
CA ASP A 481 -20.52 27.95 -11.20
C ASP A 481 -19.26 28.81 -11.05
N THR A 482 -18.50 28.51 -10.01
CA THR A 482 -17.22 29.13 -9.64
C THR A 482 -16.07 28.14 -9.89
N LEU A 483 -14.80 28.55 -9.74
CA LEU A 483 -13.70 27.58 -9.78
C LEU A 483 -13.82 26.54 -8.66
N ASP A 484 -14.25 26.96 -7.46
CA ASP A 484 -14.48 26.06 -6.34
C ASP A 484 -15.60 25.05 -6.65
N SER A 485 -16.71 25.48 -7.27
CA SER A 485 -17.79 24.54 -7.61
C SER A 485 -17.42 23.59 -8.75
N ILE A 486 -16.60 24.02 -9.72
CA ILE A 486 -16.03 23.13 -10.75
C ILE A 486 -15.12 22.08 -10.10
N VAL A 487 -14.26 22.49 -9.17
CA VAL A 487 -13.39 21.57 -8.42
C VAL A 487 -14.22 20.55 -7.64
N GLU A 488 -15.26 21.01 -6.93
CA GLU A 488 -16.17 20.12 -6.20
C GLU A 488 -16.84 19.11 -7.13
N LYS A 489 -17.37 19.55 -8.28
CA LYS A 489 -18.00 18.66 -9.25
C LYS A 489 -17.04 17.61 -9.84
N ILE A 490 -15.80 18.00 -10.14
CA ILE A 490 -14.78 17.05 -10.63
C ILE A 490 -14.43 16.04 -9.52
N ASN A 491 -14.17 16.51 -8.31
CA ASN A 491 -13.79 15.66 -7.17
C ASN A 491 -14.95 14.76 -6.69
N GLU A 492 -16.20 15.20 -6.82
CA GLU A 492 -17.39 14.38 -6.54
C GLU A 492 -17.50 13.22 -7.53
N SER A 493 -17.07 13.42 -8.78
CA SER A 493 -17.00 12.32 -9.76
C SER A 493 -15.88 11.33 -9.44
N GLY A 494 -14.72 11.80 -8.97
CA GLY A 494 -13.62 11.02 -8.36
C GLY A 494 -12.97 9.91 -9.21
N ARG A 495 -13.45 9.67 -10.43
CA ARG A 495 -13.17 8.44 -11.18
C ARG A 495 -11.78 8.43 -11.80
N TYR A 496 -11.39 9.51 -12.48
CA TYR A 496 -10.13 9.58 -13.23
C TYR A 496 -9.17 10.67 -12.79
N ALA A 497 -9.68 11.74 -12.19
CA ALA A 497 -8.89 12.91 -11.86
C ALA A 497 -9.43 13.63 -10.64
N ASP A 498 -8.52 14.26 -9.93
CA ASP A 498 -8.79 15.24 -8.88
C ASP A 498 -8.48 16.64 -9.42
N ALA A 499 -9.33 17.60 -9.08
CA ALA A 499 -9.15 18.99 -9.38
C ALA A 499 -8.79 19.81 -8.13
N SER A 500 -8.06 20.89 -8.35
CA SER A 500 -7.73 21.89 -7.32
C SER A 500 -7.53 23.27 -7.94
N VAL A 501 -7.62 24.31 -7.11
CA VAL A 501 -7.30 25.68 -7.51
C VAL A 501 -5.87 26.02 -7.09
N ILE A 502 -5.08 26.53 -8.04
CA ILE A 502 -3.74 27.06 -7.78
C ILE A 502 -3.82 28.59 -7.66
N ALA A 503 -3.37 29.11 -6.53
CA ALA A 503 -3.06 30.53 -6.39
C ALA A 503 -1.70 30.82 -7.02
N ASN A 504 -1.67 31.74 -7.98
CA ASN A 504 -0.46 32.12 -8.68
C ASN A 504 0.25 33.30 -8.01
N ASP A 505 1.54 33.47 -8.31
CA ASP A 505 2.39 34.55 -7.76
C ASP A 505 1.89 35.97 -8.09
N ASP A 506 1.09 36.14 -9.14
CA ASP A 506 0.49 37.43 -9.53
C ASP A 506 -0.84 37.73 -8.83
N GLY A 507 -1.30 36.86 -7.93
CA GLY A 507 -2.56 37.01 -7.18
C GLY A 507 -3.80 36.49 -7.92
N THR A 508 -3.64 35.86 -9.08
CA THR A 508 -4.73 35.21 -9.84
C THR A 508 -4.81 33.72 -9.55
N TYR A 509 -5.91 33.08 -9.97
CA TYR A 509 -6.21 31.68 -9.75
C TYR A 509 -6.29 30.89 -11.06
N SER A 510 -5.88 29.63 -11.03
CA SER A 510 -5.97 28.70 -12.16
C SER A 510 -6.52 27.35 -11.70
N LEU A 511 -7.32 26.71 -12.56
CA LEU A 511 -7.78 25.34 -12.35
C LEU A 511 -6.65 24.37 -12.68
N GLN A 512 -6.39 23.41 -11.80
CA GLN A 512 -5.52 22.28 -12.06
C GLN A 512 -6.33 20.98 -11.95
N ILE A 513 -6.16 20.10 -12.92
CA ILE A 513 -6.78 18.77 -12.98
C ILE A 513 -5.65 17.75 -13.10
N ARG A 514 -5.54 16.87 -12.12
CA ARG A 514 -4.48 15.86 -12.02
C ARG A 514 -5.10 14.48 -12.08
N ALA A 515 -4.53 13.60 -12.90
CA ALA A 515 -4.98 12.21 -12.95
C ALA A 515 -4.73 11.46 -11.64
N ASN A 516 -5.65 10.54 -11.31
CA ASN A 516 -5.59 9.74 -10.08
C ASN A 516 -4.59 8.58 -10.19
N LYS A 517 -4.22 8.21 -11.41
CA LYS A 517 -3.19 7.21 -11.71
C LYS A 517 -1.95 7.88 -12.31
N GLY A 518 -0.77 7.44 -11.86
CA GLY A 518 0.51 7.85 -12.43
C GLY A 518 0.82 7.09 -13.73
N GLY A 519 1.86 7.51 -14.43
CA GLY A 519 2.34 6.76 -15.58
C GLY A 519 1.57 7.05 -16.86
N GLU A 520 1.90 6.25 -17.87
CA GLU A 520 1.30 6.29 -19.19
C GLU A 520 -0.19 5.93 -19.15
N ALA A 521 -0.52 4.87 -18.42
CA ALA A 521 -1.90 4.43 -18.21
C ALA A 521 -2.76 5.47 -17.47
N GLY A 522 -2.12 6.41 -16.77
CA GLY A 522 -2.76 7.52 -16.06
C GLY A 522 -3.17 8.71 -16.93
N ARG A 523 -2.94 8.66 -18.25
CA ARG A 523 -3.29 9.77 -19.14
C ARG A 523 -4.80 9.97 -19.23
N ILE A 524 -5.22 11.23 -19.17
CA ILE A 524 -6.62 11.64 -19.27
C ILE A 524 -6.80 12.58 -20.46
N GLY A 525 -7.86 12.36 -21.23
CA GLY A 525 -8.36 13.31 -22.21
C GLY A 525 -9.45 14.17 -21.57
N ILE A 526 -9.44 15.47 -21.86
CA ILE A 526 -10.49 16.38 -21.45
C ILE A 526 -11.05 17.06 -22.70
N ASN A 527 -12.35 16.88 -22.92
CA ASN A 527 -13.09 17.56 -23.98
C ASN A 527 -14.07 18.56 -23.36
N THR A 528 -14.26 19.69 -24.03
CA THR A 528 -15.16 20.75 -23.57
C THR A 528 -16.16 21.07 -24.68
N THR A 529 -17.45 21.06 -24.38
CA THR A 529 -18.52 21.44 -25.32
C THR A 529 -19.14 22.75 -24.88
N ASP A 530 -19.18 23.75 -25.77
CA ASP A 530 -19.67 25.12 -25.50
C ASP A 530 -18.97 25.84 -24.32
N LEU A 531 -17.86 25.28 -23.84
CA LEU A 531 -17.10 25.73 -22.69
C LEU A 531 -15.64 25.98 -23.11
N ASP A 532 -15.07 27.15 -22.80
CA ASP A 532 -13.64 27.43 -23.01
C ASP A 532 -12.97 27.82 -21.70
N LEU A 533 -12.16 26.89 -21.18
CA LEU A 533 -11.29 27.10 -20.01
C LEU A 533 -9.80 27.20 -20.40
N ASN A 534 -9.50 27.18 -21.71
CA ASN A 534 -8.15 27.16 -22.27
C ASN A 534 -7.22 26.17 -21.56
N LEU A 535 -7.67 24.92 -21.42
CA LEU A 535 -6.93 23.86 -20.74
C LEU A 535 -5.69 23.47 -21.53
N ARG A 536 -4.57 23.26 -20.83
CA ARG A 536 -3.31 22.82 -21.42
C ARG A 536 -2.67 21.76 -20.55
N THR A 537 -2.13 20.72 -21.18
CA THR A 537 -1.32 19.72 -20.50
C THR A 537 -0.05 20.39 -19.97
N ALA A 538 0.08 20.44 -18.64
CA ALA A 538 1.25 20.96 -17.95
C ALA A 538 2.34 19.88 -17.79
N SER A 539 1.92 18.63 -17.61
CA SER A 539 2.80 17.44 -17.60
C SER A 539 2.04 16.26 -18.20
N GLN A 540 2.69 15.53 -19.09
CA GLN A 540 2.14 14.29 -19.62
C GLN A 540 2.42 13.15 -18.64
N GLY A 541 1.45 12.24 -18.44
CA GLY A 541 1.67 11.01 -17.71
C GLY A 541 2.64 10.11 -18.47
N GLN A 542 3.66 9.59 -17.83
CA GLN A 542 4.67 8.74 -18.46
C GLN A 542 5.23 7.77 -17.42
N ASP A 543 5.56 6.55 -17.84
CA ASP A 543 6.13 5.53 -16.95
C ASP A 543 7.60 5.82 -16.61
N ALA A 544 8.03 5.40 -15.43
CA ALA A 544 9.44 5.28 -15.13
C ALA A 544 10.03 4.12 -15.92
N VAL A 545 11.25 4.28 -16.42
CA VAL A 545 11.98 3.23 -17.13
C VAL A 545 13.35 3.07 -16.49
N ILE A 546 13.69 1.83 -16.14
CA ILE A 546 15.02 1.46 -15.67
C ILE A 546 15.59 0.33 -16.50
N SER A 547 16.92 0.28 -16.57
CA SER A 547 17.63 -0.92 -16.97
C SER A 547 18.39 -1.47 -15.77
N ILE A 548 18.30 -2.77 -15.52
CA ILE A 548 19.01 -3.43 -14.42
C ILE A 548 19.72 -4.69 -14.92
N ALA A 549 20.92 -4.93 -14.42
CA ALA A 549 21.70 -6.14 -14.67
C ALA A 549 22.35 -6.63 -13.37
N SER A 550 22.31 -7.94 -13.10
CA SER A 550 23.20 -8.55 -12.10
C SER A 550 24.62 -8.67 -12.65
N ASP A 551 25.62 -8.81 -11.78
CA ASP A 551 27.02 -8.96 -12.21
C ASP A 551 27.19 -10.13 -13.21
N GLY A 552 27.63 -9.81 -14.43
CA GLY A 552 27.77 -10.75 -15.55
C GLY A 552 26.46 -11.24 -16.18
N GLY A 553 25.30 -10.73 -15.77
CA GLY A 553 23.97 -11.09 -16.29
C GLY A 553 23.50 -10.26 -17.49
N THR A 554 22.35 -10.66 -18.07
CA THR A 554 21.68 -9.89 -19.12
C THR A 554 21.01 -8.64 -18.54
N THR A 555 21.05 -7.54 -19.28
CA THR A 555 20.34 -6.31 -18.91
C THR A 555 18.85 -6.47 -19.19
N ARG A 556 18.02 -6.18 -18.20
CA ARG A 556 16.55 -6.18 -18.30
C ARG A 556 16.05 -4.74 -18.25
N PHE A 557 15.06 -4.42 -19.08
CA PHE A 557 14.33 -3.17 -19.00
C PHE A 557 13.02 -3.40 -18.26
N LEU A 558 12.70 -2.50 -17.35
CA LEU A 558 11.47 -2.53 -16.56
C LEU A 558 10.78 -1.17 -16.66
N ASN A 559 9.46 -1.19 -16.74
CA ASN A 559 8.61 -0.01 -16.65
C ASN A 559 7.78 -0.02 -15.37
N SER A 560 7.44 1.16 -14.86
CA SER A 560 6.56 1.32 -13.71
C SER A 560 5.78 2.62 -13.80
N SER A 561 4.48 2.56 -13.51
CA SER A 561 3.58 3.71 -13.55
C SER A 561 3.79 4.73 -12.43
N ASP A 562 4.39 4.33 -11.31
CA ASP A 562 4.60 5.18 -10.12
C ASP A 562 6.08 5.39 -9.78
N GLY A 563 6.99 4.74 -10.52
CA GLY A 563 8.43 4.80 -10.27
C GLY A 563 8.91 3.86 -9.18
N VAL A 564 8.03 3.01 -8.64
CA VAL A 564 8.35 1.92 -7.73
C VAL A 564 8.38 0.61 -8.53
N PHE A 565 9.45 -0.15 -8.36
CA PHE A 565 9.66 -1.44 -8.99
C PHE A 565 9.79 -2.48 -7.88
N GLU A 566 8.69 -3.16 -7.57
CA GLU A 566 8.63 -4.21 -6.56
C GLU A 566 9.11 -5.55 -7.14
N ASP A 567 9.88 -6.30 -6.36
CA ASP A 567 10.47 -7.60 -6.74
C ASP A 567 11.11 -7.61 -8.14
N SER A 568 11.72 -6.49 -8.49
CA SER A 568 12.18 -6.18 -9.85
C SER A 568 13.23 -7.18 -10.35
N ILE A 569 14.19 -7.51 -9.47
CA ILE A 569 15.18 -8.58 -9.62
C ILE A 569 15.53 -9.13 -8.24
N SER A 570 15.30 -10.44 -8.05
CA SER A 570 15.81 -11.22 -6.92
C SER A 570 15.55 -10.57 -5.56
N GLY A 571 14.32 -10.09 -5.31
CA GLY A 571 13.93 -9.50 -4.03
C GLY A 571 14.35 -8.04 -3.79
N LEU A 572 14.67 -7.30 -4.85
CA LEU A 572 14.96 -5.86 -4.79
C LEU A 572 13.74 -5.00 -5.12
N ASP A 573 13.46 -4.08 -4.21
CA ASP A 573 12.48 -3.01 -4.42
C ASP A 573 13.22 -1.70 -4.71
N LEU A 574 12.93 -1.12 -5.87
CA LEU A 574 13.63 0.06 -6.38
C LEU A 574 12.67 1.23 -6.49
N THR A 575 13.09 2.42 -6.06
CA THR A 575 12.32 3.65 -6.28
C THR A 575 13.16 4.67 -7.02
N VAL A 576 12.71 5.02 -8.23
CA VAL A 576 13.35 6.01 -9.09
C VAL A 576 12.94 7.40 -8.65
N LYS A 577 13.92 8.27 -8.41
CA LYS A 577 13.72 9.67 -8.02
C LYS A 577 14.16 10.61 -9.13
N GLU A 578 15.27 10.29 -9.79
CA GLU A 578 15.84 11.11 -10.86
C GLU A 578 16.49 10.24 -11.94
N VAL A 579 16.64 10.81 -13.14
CA VAL A 579 17.39 10.18 -14.24
C VAL A 579 18.90 10.28 -13.98
N SER A 580 19.61 9.18 -14.17
CA SER A 580 21.06 9.10 -13.96
C SER A 580 21.79 8.89 -15.29
N SER A 581 22.72 9.79 -15.58
CA SER A 581 23.58 9.69 -16.78
C SER A 581 24.66 8.61 -16.67
N THR A 582 24.95 8.14 -15.46
CA THR A 582 25.95 7.10 -15.16
C THR A 582 25.30 5.87 -14.53
N PRO A 583 25.82 4.66 -14.75
CA PRO A 583 25.35 3.47 -14.05
C PRO A 583 25.46 3.61 -12.52
N ILE A 584 24.40 3.21 -11.81
CA ILE A 584 24.29 3.17 -10.36
C ILE A 584 24.62 1.75 -9.92
N GLN A 585 25.63 1.61 -9.06
CA GLN A 585 25.95 0.33 -8.44
C GLN A 585 25.08 0.12 -7.21
N VAL A 586 24.46 -1.04 -7.13
CA VAL A 586 23.66 -1.49 -5.99
C VAL A 586 24.32 -2.74 -5.41
N SER A 587 24.81 -2.66 -4.17
CA SER A 587 25.39 -3.80 -3.45
C SER A 587 24.37 -4.33 -2.44
N VAL A 588 24.11 -5.63 -2.47
CA VAL A 588 23.25 -6.33 -1.51
C VAL A 588 24.11 -7.25 -0.66
N ASP A 589 24.17 -6.93 0.63
CA ASP A 589 24.97 -7.62 1.63
C ASP A 589 24.10 -8.22 2.73
N ASP A 590 24.63 -9.21 3.45
CA ASP A 590 24.03 -9.69 4.70
C ASP A 590 23.97 -8.58 5.76
N ASP A 591 22.83 -8.45 6.44
CA ASP A 591 22.65 -7.48 7.52
C ASP A 591 22.36 -8.16 8.86
N PRO A 592 23.40 -8.44 9.68
CA PRO A 592 23.22 -9.06 10.98
C PRO A 592 22.66 -8.09 12.04
N SER A 593 22.50 -6.79 11.74
CA SER A 593 22.23 -5.78 12.76
C SER A 593 20.88 -5.95 13.46
N THR A 594 19.87 -6.40 12.72
CA THR A 594 18.53 -6.70 13.25
C THR A 594 18.57 -7.88 14.22
N ALA A 595 19.26 -8.96 13.84
CA ALA A 595 19.49 -10.12 14.70
C ALA A 595 20.31 -9.78 15.96
N VAL A 596 21.39 -9.01 15.81
CA VAL A 596 22.20 -8.53 16.94
C VAL A 596 21.35 -7.73 17.93
N THR A 597 20.52 -6.83 17.43
CA THR A 597 19.62 -6.00 18.25
C THR A 597 18.62 -6.87 19.02
N ALA A 598 18.02 -7.86 18.37
CA ALA A 598 17.08 -8.76 19.02
C ALA A 598 17.74 -9.63 20.10
N ILE A 599 18.95 -10.14 19.85
CA ILE A 599 19.72 -10.92 20.84
C ILE A 599 20.11 -10.06 22.04
N ASN A 600 20.55 -8.81 21.81
CA ASN A 600 20.84 -7.87 22.88
C ASN A 600 19.58 -7.57 23.73
N ARG A 601 18.42 -7.38 23.09
CA ARG A 601 17.15 -7.20 23.79
C ARG A 601 16.79 -8.42 24.65
N PHE A 602 16.98 -9.63 24.15
CA PHE A 602 16.80 -10.85 24.93
C PHE A 602 17.71 -10.90 26.16
N VAL A 603 19.01 -10.61 25.98
CA VAL A 603 20.00 -10.55 27.06
C VAL A 603 19.63 -9.51 28.11
N GLU A 604 19.18 -8.32 27.70
CA GLU A 604 18.72 -7.27 28.61
C GLU A 604 17.52 -7.71 29.45
N GLN A 605 16.51 -8.34 28.84
CA GLN A 605 15.34 -8.81 29.59
C GLN A 605 15.72 -9.93 30.57
N TYR A 606 16.63 -10.83 30.18
CA TYR A 606 17.15 -11.84 31.11
C TYR A 606 17.93 -11.21 32.27
N ASN A 607 18.78 -10.23 31.99
CA ASN A 607 19.55 -9.55 33.03
C ASN A 607 18.64 -8.79 34.01
N LYS A 608 17.54 -8.19 33.53
CA LYS A 608 16.50 -7.61 34.40
C LYS A 608 15.85 -8.64 35.31
N LEU A 609 15.60 -9.86 34.81
CA LEU A 609 15.09 -10.96 35.63
C LEU A 609 16.06 -11.30 36.76
N VAL A 610 17.36 -11.39 36.44
CA VAL A 610 18.41 -11.69 37.42
C VAL A 610 18.52 -10.57 38.46
N ASP A 611 18.56 -9.31 38.03
CA ASP A 611 18.60 -8.14 38.91
C ASP A 611 17.43 -8.12 39.89
N GLN A 612 16.23 -8.41 39.39
CA GLN A 612 15.03 -8.42 40.21
C GLN A 612 14.99 -9.60 41.21
N ILE A 613 15.49 -10.77 40.80
CA ILE A 613 15.66 -11.89 41.74
C ILE A 613 16.65 -11.50 42.84
N GLU A 614 17.77 -10.87 42.52
CA GLU A 614 18.75 -10.39 43.50
C GLU A 614 18.11 -9.35 44.46
N GLU A 615 17.39 -8.37 43.92
CA GLU A 615 16.66 -7.36 44.70
C GLU A 615 15.63 -7.97 45.66
N PHE A 616 14.95 -9.04 45.26
CA PHE A 616 13.92 -9.66 46.10
C PHE A 616 14.47 -10.70 47.07
N THR A 617 15.71 -11.15 46.87
CA THR A 617 16.32 -12.24 47.65
C THR A 617 17.60 -11.84 48.37
N PHE A 618 17.90 -10.54 48.49
CA PHE A 618 19.10 -10.08 49.19
C PHE A 618 19.11 -10.46 50.68
N TYR A 619 20.32 -10.53 51.24
CA TYR A 619 20.56 -10.57 52.69
C TYR A 619 21.70 -9.61 53.04
N ASN A 620 21.43 -8.66 53.92
CA ASN A 620 22.42 -7.74 54.44
C ASN A 620 22.94 -8.26 55.80
N PRO A 621 24.22 -8.69 55.90
CA PRO A 621 24.77 -9.24 57.14
C PRO A 621 24.91 -8.19 58.25
N ASP A 622 25.04 -6.90 57.91
CA ASP A 622 25.25 -5.81 58.86
C ASP A 622 23.93 -5.35 59.50
N SER A 623 22.88 -5.15 58.69
CA SER A 623 21.56 -4.75 59.18
C SER A 623 20.65 -5.94 59.58
N GLN A 624 21.06 -7.17 59.21
CA GLN A 624 20.23 -8.38 59.31
C GLN A 624 18.91 -8.30 58.53
N GLU A 625 18.82 -7.39 57.56
CA GLU A 625 17.66 -7.24 56.67
C GLU A 625 17.70 -8.25 55.53
N VAL A 626 16.52 -8.73 55.16
CA VAL A 626 16.30 -9.69 54.07
C VAL A 626 15.29 -9.15 53.08
N GLY A 627 15.47 -9.48 51.80
CA GLY A 627 14.43 -9.31 50.80
C GLY A 627 13.18 -10.16 51.13
N LEU A 628 12.01 -9.72 50.68
CA LEU A 628 10.73 -10.39 51.01
C LEU A 628 10.63 -11.81 50.44
N LEU A 629 11.40 -12.13 49.38
CA LEU A 629 11.49 -13.47 48.79
C LEU A 629 12.76 -14.23 49.18
N PHE A 630 13.50 -13.76 50.19
CA PHE A 630 14.68 -14.45 50.69
C PHE A 630 14.36 -15.91 51.06
N GLY A 631 15.14 -16.85 50.53
CA GLY A 631 14.95 -18.29 50.75
C GLY A 631 13.74 -18.91 50.04
N SER A 632 13.08 -18.18 49.13
CA SER A 632 11.99 -18.75 48.32
C SER A 632 12.49 -19.81 47.35
N THR A 633 11.71 -20.89 47.20
CA THR A 633 12.08 -22.00 46.31
C THR A 633 11.84 -21.68 44.84
N GLU A 634 10.94 -20.75 44.57
CA GLU A 634 10.47 -20.31 43.26
C GLU A 634 11.58 -19.52 42.54
N THR A 635 12.21 -18.55 43.21
CA THR A 635 13.34 -17.78 42.65
C THR A 635 14.54 -18.68 42.36
N LEU A 636 14.87 -19.62 43.27
CA LEU A 636 15.92 -20.61 43.05
C LEU A 636 15.61 -21.53 41.87
N ARG A 637 14.35 -21.94 41.68
CA ARG A 637 13.95 -22.77 40.52
C ARG A 637 14.12 -22.00 39.22
N ILE A 638 13.69 -20.73 39.17
CA ILE A 638 13.82 -19.86 38.01
C ILE A 638 15.30 -19.67 37.64
N GLN A 639 16.13 -19.26 38.61
CA GLN A 639 17.56 -19.03 38.38
C GLN A 639 18.27 -20.29 37.88
N ASN A 640 18.03 -21.45 38.51
CA ASN A 640 18.63 -22.72 38.08
C ASN A 640 18.05 -23.27 36.77
N GLY A 641 16.80 -22.93 36.44
CA GLY A 641 16.15 -23.35 35.20
C GLY A 641 16.76 -22.63 34.01
N TYR A 642 16.72 -21.29 34.04
CA TYR A 642 17.32 -20.48 32.98
C TYR A 642 18.83 -20.69 32.89
N GLY A 643 19.55 -20.72 34.02
CA GLY A 643 20.99 -20.96 34.01
C GLY A 643 21.37 -22.29 33.34
N ARG A 644 20.59 -23.36 33.57
CA ARG A 644 20.81 -24.64 32.88
C ARG A 644 20.47 -24.59 31.41
N LEU A 645 19.36 -23.96 31.03
CA LEU A 645 18.96 -23.84 29.63
C LEU A 645 19.99 -23.02 28.82
N LEU A 646 20.37 -21.84 29.32
CA LEU A 646 21.29 -20.92 28.67
C LEU A 646 22.73 -21.45 28.55
N THR A 647 23.11 -22.39 29.41
CA THR A 647 24.42 -23.07 29.34
C THR A 647 24.34 -24.46 28.72
N SER A 648 23.14 -24.90 28.32
CA SER A 648 22.96 -26.22 27.72
C SER A 648 23.54 -26.28 26.31
N SER A 649 23.89 -27.50 25.90
CA SER A 649 24.18 -27.79 24.50
C SER A 649 22.96 -28.46 23.88
N LEU A 650 22.45 -27.87 22.80
CA LEU A 650 21.32 -28.40 22.04
C LEU A 650 21.80 -29.59 21.21
N SER A 651 21.28 -30.77 21.52
CA SER A 651 21.61 -32.00 20.78
C SER A 651 20.82 -32.03 19.47
N GLY A 652 21.51 -32.26 18.35
CA GLY A 652 20.90 -32.28 17.02
C GLY A 652 20.73 -30.92 16.36
N ALA A 653 21.12 -29.82 17.02
CA ALA A 653 21.32 -28.54 16.35
C ALA A 653 22.61 -28.64 15.51
N GLY A 654 22.55 -28.32 14.22
CA GLY A 654 23.59 -28.55 13.21
C GLY A 654 25.03 -28.17 13.63
N GLU A 655 25.53 -27.06 13.11
CA GLU A 655 26.91 -26.60 13.40
C GLU A 655 27.01 -25.87 14.74
N ILE A 656 25.98 -25.08 15.07
CA ILE A 656 25.88 -24.30 16.30
C ILE A 656 25.00 -25.05 17.30
N LYS A 657 25.55 -25.27 18.50
CA LYS A 657 24.94 -26.09 19.56
C LYS A 657 24.79 -25.38 20.88
N SER A 658 25.29 -24.15 21.03
CA SER A 658 25.23 -23.41 22.29
C SER A 658 25.35 -21.90 22.07
N LEU A 659 24.75 -21.12 22.96
CA LEU A 659 24.85 -19.65 22.98
C LEU A 659 26.31 -19.16 23.06
N ALA A 660 27.18 -19.92 23.73
CA ALA A 660 28.59 -19.57 23.86
C ALA A 660 29.36 -19.58 22.52
N GLN A 661 28.91 -20.36 21.53
CA GLN A 661 29.52 -20.41 20.20
C GLN A 661 29.20 -19.16 19.37
N ILE A 662 28.07 -18.49 19.63
CA ILE A 662 27.68 -17.22 19.01
C ILE A 662 28.03 -16.01 19.87
N GLY A 663 28.89 -16.17 20.89
CA GLY A 663 29.39 -15.06 21.71
C GLY A 663 28.52 -14.67 22.90
N VAL A 664 27.43 -15.38 23.20
CA VAL A 664 26.55 -15.10 24.36
C VAL A 664 26.91 -16.02 25.53
N ARG A 665 27.30 -15.46 26.68
CA ARG A 665 27.82 -16.24 27.82
C ARG A 665 27.27 -15.78 29.16
N LEU A 666 27.02 -16.75 30.03
CA LEU A 666 26.70 -16.51 31.44
C LEU A 666 27.99 -16.18 32.22
N ASP A 667 27.98 -15.11 33.00
CA ASP A 667 29.06 -14.75 33.92
C ASP A 667 28.92 -15.42 35.29
N ASP A 668 29.83 -15.10 36.21
CA ASP A 668 29.85 -15.62 37.58
C ASP A 668 28.73 -15.06 38.48
N THR A 669 28.11 -13.94 38.08
CA THR A 669 26.94 -13.35 38.73
C THR A 669 25.62 -13.99 38.24
N GLY A 670 25.69 -14.82 37.19
CA GLY A 670 24.51 -15.41 36.56
C GLY A 670 23.83 -14.48 35.56
N LYS A 671 24.51 -13.42 35.09
CA LYS A 671 24.03 -12.53 34.04
C LYS A 671 24.59 -12.94 32.69
N LEU A 672 23.89 -12.60 31.62
CA LEU A 672 24.35 -12.80 30.24
C LEU A 672 25.20 -11.62 29.78
N THR A 673 26.26 -11.94 29.06
CA THR A 673 27.17 -11.00 28.38
C THR A 673 27.26 -11.37 26.90
N VAL A 674 27.40 -10.35 26.04
CA VAL A 674 27.47 -10.52 24.58
C VAL A 674 28.84 -10.05 24.08
N ASP A 675 29.52 -10.93 23.33
CA ASP A 675 30.68 -10.60 22.53
C ASP A 675 30.21 -10.23 21.11
N GLU A 676 29.92 -8.94 20.89
CA GLU A 676 29.30 -8.44 19.64
C GLU A 676 30.11 -8.79 18.40
N SER A 677 31.45 -8.81 18.49
CA SER A 677 32.31 -9.20 17.38
C SER A 677 32.06 -10.65 16.98
N LYS A 678 32.06 -11.58 17.96
CA LYS A 678 31.81 -13.00 17.66
C LYS A 678 30.39 -13.26 17.19
N LEU A 679 29.43 -12.54 17.74
CA LEU A 679 28.04 -12.68 17.33
C LEU A 679 27.87 -12.23 15.87
N THR A 680 28.42 -11.07 15.53
CA THR A 680 28.41 -10.54 14.15
C THR A 680 29.16 -11.47 13.20
N ASP A 681 30.33 -11.98 13.60
CA ASP A 681 31.10 -12.94 12.79
C ASP A 681 30.34 -14.25 12.55
N ALA A 682 29.63 -14.77 13.56
CA ALA A 682 28.82 -15.98 13.43
C ALA A 682 27.65 -15.78 12.45
N LEU A 683 26.95 -14.64 12.53
CA LEU A 683 25.84 -14.30 11.64
C LEU A 683 26.33 -14.09 10.20
N ASN A 684 27.45 -13.40 9.99
CA ASN A 684 28.02 -13.20 8.66
C ASN A 684 28.58 -14.48 8.04
N THR A 685 29.05 -15.44 8.85
CA THR A 685 29.65 -16.67 8.34
C THR A 685 28.58 -17.71 7.98
N ASN A 686 27.57 -17.88 8.83
CA ASN A 686 26.53 -18.89 8.63
C ASN A 686 25.25 -18.52 9.41
N ALA A 687 24.52 -17.51 8.91
CA ALA A 687 23.26 -17.07 9.48
C ALA A 687 22.23 -18.21 9.58
N ASP A 688 22.19 -19.12 8.60
CA ASP A 688 21.28 -20.27 8.60
C ASP A 688 21.54 -21.21 9.78
N ALA A 689 22.80 -21.43 10.16
CA ALA A 689 23.11 -22.23 11.34
C ALA A 689 22.71 -21.54 12.66
N VAL A 690 22.71 -20.20 12.69
CA VAL A 690 22.22 -19.43 13.85
C VAL A 690 20.69 -19.52 13.92
N ASP A 691 20.01 -19.33 12.79
CA ASP A 691 18.55 -19.51 12.68
C ASP A 691 18.14 -20.92 13.10
N GLU A 692 18.78 -21.96 12.56
CA GLU A 692 18.51 -23.36 12.94
C GLU A 692 18.68 -23.57 14.44
N PHE A 693 19.72 -22.98 15.08
CA PHE A 693 19.90 -23.11 16.52
C PHE A 693 18.72 -22.53 17.32
N PHE A 694 18.16 -21.39 16.90
CA PHE A 694 17.02 -20.76 17.58
C PHE A 694 15.67 -21.39 17.21
N ASN A 695 15.49 -21.76 15.94
CA ASN A 695 14.20 -21.99 15.28
C ASN A 695 14.01 -23.40 14.69
N ARG A 696 14.86 -24.35 15.04
CA ARG A 696 14.70 -25.75 14.64
C ARG A 696 13.31 -26.27 14.98
N THR A 697 12.63 -26.86 13.99
CA THR A 697 11.35 -27.56 14.18
C THR A 697 11.51 -29.08 14.23
N ASN A 698 10.53 -29.77 14.80
CA ASN A 698 10.40 -31.23 14.73
C ASN A 698 9.42 -31.63 13.60
N ASP A 699 9.13 -32.93 13.47
CA ASP A 699 8.19 -33.46 12.46
C ASP A 699 6.73 -32.99 12.65
N GLU A 700 6.42 -32.35 13.78
CA GLU A 700 5.10 -31.82 14.15
C GLU A 700 5.05 -30.28 14.03
N ASP A 701 6.04 -29.67 13.36
CA ASP A 701 6.22 -28.22 13.19
C ASP A 701 6.38 -27.44 14.51
N GLU A 702 6.66 -28.12 15.62
CA GLU A 702 6.93 -27.47 16.90
C GLU A 702 8.39 -27.02 16.96
N ASN A 703 8.60 -25.77 17.41
CA ASN A 703 9.95 -25.26 17.63
C ASN A 703 10.60 -26.03 18.80
N VAL A 704 11.61 -26.83 18.47
CA VAL A 704 12.47 -27.59 19.40
C VAL A 704 13.87 -26.97 19.50
N GLY A 705 14.06 -25.78 18.91
CA GLY A 705 15.23 -24.93 19.03
C GLY A 705 15.30 -24.23 20.39
N MET A 706 16.23 -23.28 20.51
CA MET A 706 16.41 -22.51 21.74
C MET A 706 15.16 -21.70 22.11
N VAL A 707 14.45 -21.15 21.11
CA VAL A 707 13.22 -20.36 21.34
C VAL A 707 12.12 -21.23 21.93
N GLY A 708 11.87 -22.39 21.34
CA GLY A 708 10.87 -23.32 21.88
C GLY A 708 11.18 -23.79 23.30
N GLN A 709 12.44 -24.14 23.59
CA GLN A 709 12.85 -24.54 24.94
C GLN A 709 12.74 -23.41 25.97
N LEU A 710 12.94 -22.16 25.53
CA LEU A 710 12.77 -20.98 26.35
C LEU A 710 11.29 -20.71 26.64
N SER A 711 10.41 -20.78 25.63
CA SER A 711 8.97 -20.62 25.80
C SER A 711 8.42 -21.69 26.76
N ASP A 712 8.79 -22.95 26.55
CA ASP A 712 8.45 -24.06 27.45
C ASP A 712 8.82 -23.79 28.91
N LEU A 713 10.00 -23.20 29.12
CA LEU A 713 10.49 -22.89 30.46
C LEU A 713 9.73 -21.71 31.07
N ALA A 714 9.48 -20.67 30.28
CA ALA A 714 8.69 -19.52 30.68
C ALA A 714 7.26 -19.92 31.04
N ASP A 715 6.59 -20.74 30.22
CA ASP A 715 5.22 -21.21 30.47
C ASP A 715 5.12 -22.04 31.75
N ARG A 716 6.12 -22.88 32.05
CA ARG A 716 6.19 -23.61 33.33
C ARG A 716 6.25 -22.68 34.54
N TYR A 717 6.83 -21.48 34.38
CA TYR A 717 6.99 -20.53 35.48
C TYR A 717 5.88 -19.48 35.55
N ALA A 718 5.47 -18.93 34.42
CA ALA A 718 4.58 -17.77 34.31
C ALA A 718 3.35 -18.01 33.41
N GLY A 719 3.16 -19.21 32.86
CA GLY A 719 2.01 -19.54 32.02
C GLY A 719 0.67 -19.31 32.72
N THR A 720 -0.31 -18.84 31.97
CA THR A 720 -1.61 -18.36 32.47
C THR A 720 -2.47 -19.49 33.05
N GLU A 721 -2.34 -20.71 32.55
CA GLU A 721 -3.15 -21.87 32.97
C GLU A 721 -2.56 -22.65 34.16
N SER A 722 -1.23 -22.80 34.22
CA SER A 722 -0.58 -23.69 35.19
C SER A 722 0.82 -23.26 35.63
N GLY A 723 1.19 -21.98 35.43
CA GLY A 723 2.49 -21.44 35.82
C GLY A 723 2.74 -21.50 37.34
N MET A 724 3.97 -21.84 37.72
CA MET A 724 4.40 -21.91 39.13
C MET A 724 4.13 -20.61 39.90
N LEU A 725 4.42 -19.45 39.31
CA LEU A 725 4.27 -18.14 39.94
C LEU A 725 2.80 -17.72 40.07
N ILE A 726 1.96 -18.09 39.11
CA ILE A 726 0.51 -17.89 39.18
C ILE A 726 -0.08 -18.71 40.34
N ASN A 727 0.30 -19.98 40.45
CA ASN A 727 -0.10 -20.84 41.56
C ASN A 727 0.37 -20.28 42.93
N LYS A 728 1.57 -19.71 42.99
CA LYS A 728 2.08 -19.03 44.18
C LYS A 728 1.26 -17.80 44.52
N SER A 729 0.94 -16.96 43.54
CA SER A 729 0.11 -15.77 43.73
C SER A 729 -1.30 -16.12 44.24
N GLN A 730 -1.94 -17.15 43.67
CA GLN A 730 -3.24 -17.64 44.16
C GLN A 730 -3.18 -18.16 45.60
N THR A 731 -2.09 -18.85 45.95
CA THR A 731 -1.85 -19.32 47.33
C THR A 731 -1.73 -18.14 48.31
N LEU A 732 -0.97 -17.10 47.93
CA LEU A 732 -0.83 -15.88 48.72
C LEU A 732 -2.17 -15.14 48.87
N SER A 733 -2.95 -15.03 47.79
CA SER A 733 -4.30 -14.43 47.80
C SER A 733 -5.22 -15.14 48.79
N THR A 734 -5.25 -16.48 48.74
CA THR A 734 -6.07 -17.28 49.66
C THR A 734 -5.63 -17.11 51.13
N GLN A 735 -4.32 -16.97 51.38
CA GLN A 735 -3.81 -16.69 52.73
C GLN A 735 -4.19 -15.29 53.22
N LEU A 736 -4.12 -14.28 52.35
CA LEU A 736 -4.54 -12.91 52.64
C LEU A 736 -6.04 -12.85 52.98
N GLU A 737 -6.89 -13.51 52.19
CA GLU A 737 -8.33 -13.60 52.45
C GLU A 737 -8.64 -14.24 53.82
N ARG A 738 -7.95 -15.34 54.16
CA ARG A 738 -8.11 -16.00 55.47
C ARG A 738 -7.64 -15.12 56.62
N ASN A 739 -6.54 -14.38 56.43
CA ASN A 739 -6.03 -13.45 57.42
C ASN A 739 -6.99 -12.27 57.61
N ALA A 740 -7.54 -11.72 56.53
CA ALA A 740 -8.53 -10.65 56.57
C ALA A 740 -9.78 -11.07 57.35
N ALA A 741 -10.35 -12.25 57.05
CA ALA A 741 -11.47 -12.80 57.79
C ALA A 741 -11.15 -13.04 59.28
N SER A 742 -9.93 -13.47 59.60
CA SER A 742 -9.48 -13.67 60.98
C SER A 742 -9.34 -12.33 61.72
N VAL A 743 -8.81 -11.30 61.07
CA VAL A 743 -8.70 -9.93 61.60
C VAL A 743 -10.08 -9.35 61.87
N GLU A 744 -11.04 -9.55 60.97
CA GLU A 744 -12.41 -9.09 61.15
C GLU A 744 -13.10 -9.76 62.36
N SER A 745 -12.92 -11.08 62.51
CA SER A 745 -13.41 -11.80 63.69
C SER A 745 -12.76 -11.30 64.99
N MET A 746 -11.45 -11.02 64.96
CA MET A 746 -10.74 -10.46 66.12
C MET A 746 -11.23 -9.05 66.45
N ASN A 747 -11.47 -8.20 65.45
CA ASN A 747 -12.01 -6.85 65.65
C ASN A 747 -13.40 -6.90 66.31
N ALA A 748 -14.30 -7.77 65.85
CA ALA A 748 -15.62 -7.94 66.46
C ALA A 748 -15.53 -8.41 67.92
N ARG A 749 -14.59 -9.33 68.24
CA ARG A 749 -14.35 -9.79 69.61
C ARG A 749 -13.78 -8.69 70.49
N LEU A 750 -12.80 -7.93 69.98
CA LEU A 750 -12.19 -6.82 70.70
C LEU A 750 -13.24 -5.74 71.01
N GLU A 751 -14.14 -5.44 70.08
CA GLU A 751 -15.23 -4.48 70.32
C GLU A 751 -16.19 -4.96 71.42
N SER A 752 -16.60 -6.23 71.37
CA SER A 752 -17.44 -6.80 72.43
C SER A 752 -16.73 -6.84 73.79
N GLN A 753 -15.43 -7.16 73.82
CA GLN A 753 -14.63 -7.11 75.04
C GLN A 753 -14.53 -5.69 75.60
N ARG A 754 -14.31 -4.69 74.74
CA ARG A 754 -14.28 -3.28 75.11
C ARG A 754 -15.60 -2.87 75.76
N GLU A 755 -16.73 -3.20 75.15
CA GLU A 755 -18.05 -2.90 75.69
C GLU A 755 -18.30 -3.60 77.04
N GLN A 756 -17.93 -4.88 77.16
CA GLN A 756 -18.05 -5.63 78.41
C GLN A 756 -17.19 -5.04 79.53
N LEU A 757 -15.92 -4.70 79.24
CA LEU A 757 -15.02 -4.07 80.20
C LEU A 757 -15.58 -2.73 80.65
N LEU A 758 -15.99 -1.86 79.73
CA LEU A 758 -16.62 -0.58 80.06
C LEU A 758 -17.86 -0.77 80.96
N ASN A 759 -18.74 -1.71 80.64
CA ASN A 759 -19.91 -2.02 81.45
C ASN A 759 -19.56 -2.55 82.85
N GLN A 760 -18.53 -3.40 82.96
CA GLN A 760 -18.04 -3.88 84.27
C GLN A 760 -17.47 -2.74 85.11
N TYR A 761 -16.66 -1.85 84.52
CA TYR A 761 -16.15 -0.68 85.23
C TYR A 761 -17.26 0.27 85.66
N TYR A 762 -18.25 0.53 84.80
CA TYR A 762 -19.41 1.36 85.18
C TYR A 762 -20.28 0.71 86.27
N ALA A 763 -20.47 -0.62 86.24
CA ALA A 763 -21.20 -1.33 87.28
C ALA A 763 -20.43 -1.34 88.62
N MET A 764 -19.10 -1.45 88.58
CA MET A 764 -18.25 -1.29 89.75
C MET A 764 -18.35 0.13 90.33
N GLU A 765 -18.32 1.17 89.49
CA GLU A 765 -18.55 2.55 89.95
C GLU A 765 -19.91 2.70 90.62
N GLU A 766 -20.98 2.13 90.04
CA GLU A 766 -22.33 2.19 90.64
C GLU A 766 -22.40 1.43 91.97
N ALA A 767 -21.71 0.28 92.08
CA ALA A 767 -21.62 -0.47 93.33
C ALA A 767 -20.83 0.30 94.40
N ILE A 768 -19.72 0.93 94.02
CA ILE A 768 -18.92 1.79 94.92
C ILE A 768 -19.75 3.01 95.34
N ALA A 769 -20.55 3.60 94.43
CA ALA A 769 -21.50 4.67 94.75
C ALA A 769 -22.45 4.27 95.88
N LYS A 770 -23.06 3.08 95.76
CA LYS A 770 -24.00 2.53 96.75
C LYS A 770 -23.31 2.20 98.07
N ILE A 771 -22.08 1.69 98.02
CA ILE A 771 -21.28 1.44 99.23
C ILE A 771 -20.95 2.76 99.95
N GLN A 772 -20.53 3.79 99.22
CA GLN A 772 -20.25 5.11 99.80
C GLN A 772 -21.52 5.78 100.33
N SER A 773 -22.65 5.69 99.61
CA SER A 773 -23.93 6.21 100.12
C SER A 773 -24.37 5.47 101.40
N ASN A 774 -24.23 4.14 101.43
CA ASN A 774 -24.53 3.34 102.62
C ASN A 774 -23.58 3.64 103.79
N ALA A 775 -22.30 3.93 103.50
CA ALA A 775 -21.34 4.36 104.51
C ALA A 775 -21.71 5.75 105.09
N SER A 776 -22.15 6.69 104.25
CA SER A 776 -22.70 7.98 104.72
C SER A 776 -23.99 7.80 105.53
N TYR A 777 -24.90 6.93 105.10
CA TYR A 777 -26.09 6.59 105.90
C TYR A 777 -25.73 5.97 107.26
N ALA A 778 -24.70 5.12 107.32
CA ALA A 778 -24.21 4.55 108.57
C ALA A 778 -23.54 5.61 109.47
N SER A 779 -22.80 6.56 108.91
CA SER A 779 -22.24 7.69 109.68
C SER A 779 -23.31 8.64 110.20
N ASP A 780 -24.37 8.88 109.44
CA ASP A 780 -25.49 9.73 109.87
C ASP A 780 -26.32 9.09 110.99
N ILE A 781 -26.48 7.75 110.98
CA ILE A 781 -27.09 7.01 112.10
C ILE A 781 -26.24 7.12 113.37
N THR A 782 -24.92 7.26 113.26
CA THR A 782 -24.06 7.47 114.42
C THR A 782 -24.18 8.89 115.00
N TYR A 783 -24.67 9.86 114.22
CA TYR A 783 -24.83 11.26 114.66
C TYR A 783 -26.19 11.56 115.31
N LEU A 784 -27.19 10.68 115.19
CA LEU A 784 -28.49 10.77 115.87
C LEU A 784 -28.54 10.05 117.23
N GLY A 785 -27.41 9.50 117.69
CA GLY A 785 -27.25 8.76 118.93
C GLY A 785 -26.38 9.44 119.98
N LEU A 786 -26.44 10.78 120.11
CA LEU A 786 -25.91 11.55 121.24
C LEU A 786 -26.89 12.64 121.68
#